data_AF-W7IFX6-F1
#
_entry.id   AF-W7IFX6-F1
#
_cell.length_a   1.000
_cell.length_b   1.000
_cell.length_c   1.000
_cell.angle_alpha   90.00
_cell.angle_beta   90.00
_cell.angle_gamma   90.00
#
_symmetry.space_group_name_H-M   'P 1'
#
loop_
_entity.id
_entity.type
_entity.pdbx_description
1 polymer ?
#
loop_
_entity_poly.entity_id
_entity_poly.type
_entity_poly.pdbx_seq_one_letter_code
_entity_poly.pdbx_strand_id
1 'polypeptide(L)'
;MAKKVRRRPLVGGVVVGVLLLPIAVNIATDALPEGWGRFAWIGLPVSLVLTVVLAVHERRADARPAALEPLPRSPAPARDGLADRPSALLDARSAVVPFTGREPELAALTAWRDAKTTGASALLLHGPGGQGKSRLAARFAELSAADGWVVAQARHGVAPDDATGGRASKRRLLVVVDYADRWAHPELVALFADPALAGPRVRVLLIGRTVQWWAALRGELRSTGVAVGDLLLGELAEEPADRERAFTAARDRFGEVLEVPEPITEPVPDLDGPDYGQVLTLHMAALVSALTVRFPGEPMPRGVEGIAAYLLDRERMGWRRLHGTRQLGEEFDTPPTVLARAVFTAVLGGPAAHADAVARLAGLRLEPAERVLTDHRFCYPPRDRALELEPLLPDRLAEDFVALLLPGHDVTGYDPDPWSADVPRALLGLDRPDEPDPAVTARTVTVLASAADRWPHVAGRLGDLLTERPDLAVRAGSAALAALATARHLDTDVLLAVEPHFPAGRRADLDAGAAAVTDRLVRERVDDRTRLHDAASWYSRLTTRLGHAGRKAEAVRAGYRALAALDRLTELDPGAHGADRAICLMDIGGFLSDLGRHREAVEHTGRAVDLLREIGDRPALALALSNHGNQLQNTGKRGPAVAAAQESVDLHRALAGTALADPPRFAFALNGLGTRLMAVNRAAEAAGALAEGVAAYRPLVAADPQAHLPGLARALTNLGTAHVRLDAADEALRCSAEAVSIRRGLAEANPTAYRADLALSLLNHAGRLSAVGRDGEAVEVAAEAVAAARRLVRLDRIAHEPVLAHALAAEGAVLAEADRERAVGSLREAAGLYRRLALVDDGYQPHVEVVVRNLDVLGGRQPPEQPGTAAVAAFNEGVRLAQAGRVAEAAERYRWAAEAGLPQAMFNLGHLHLDGDRPVEAEAWLTRAVAAGQTAGCHDLGVLHWQRGDRGTARKWFRRGAEAGATNAMISLGASLWSDDDLDGAATWFTAAAEAGDAEGDFRLGLLRAEQDRPADARTHLERAAEAGHTGAARELADHLMRNQEVREAKGWWRVARAREEPTAEPPPAPAPPNPLTEVARERGVPVVSFTPNQGIEFAAAVLARTVGGLLAAGRVDDALAAYRESIDSHGRLLAGHRAGKFPMGDDMLHSVLRRCAMTKAELAHLEHDAGHGEAALAHSEEAVAELGALSARIGDALSLARAQLVFAFVRQQRGVDTERAAEVIAEAVAAFTRLVSAHPEAVRDLKSAWTIQGLLGDR
;
A
#
# COMPACT_ATOMS: atom_id res chain seq x y z
N MET A 1 -36.79 48.51 36.31
CA MET A 1 -36.35 48.93 37.66
C MET A 1 -36.47 47.71 38.57
N ALA A 2 -35.50 47.22 39.35
CA ALA A 2 -34.14 47.65 39.65
C ALA A 2 -33.31 46.46 40.18
N LYS A 3 -32.01 46.47 39.85
CA LYS A 3 -30.81 46.05 40.60
C LYS A 3 -30.66 44.62 41.16
N LYS A 4 -29.64 43.84 40.76
CA LYS A 4 -28.19 43.89 41.11
C LYS A 4 -27.88 43.52 42.59
N VAL A 5 -27.21 42.38 42.81
CA VAL A 5 -25.81 42.24 43.32
C VAL A 5 -25.58 40.87 44.02
N ARG A 6 -24.67 40.08 43.41
CA ARG A 6 -23.64 39.16 43.94
C ARG A 6 -23.63 38.79 45.43
N ARG A 7 -23.40 37.50 45.72
CA ARG A 7 -22.28 37.01 46.58
C ARG A 7 -21.97 35.51 46.35
N ARG A 8 -20.69 35.19 46.50
CA ARG A 8 -19.91 33.96 46.20
C ARG A 8 -20.34 32.71 47.02
N PRO A 9 -20.02 31.48 46.60
CA PRO A 9 -20.14 30.30 47.46
C PRO A 9 -18.94 30.18 48.41
N LEU A 10 -19.23 29.86 49.67
CA LEU A 10 -18.29 29.41 50.69
C LEU A 10 -17.86 27.98 50.36
N VAL A 11 -16.60 27.79 49.99
CA VAL A 11 -15.88 26.52 50.12
C VAL A 11 -15.44 26.41 51.58
N GLY A 12 -16.10 25.56 52.36
CA GLY A 12 -15.78 25.42 53.78
C GLY A 12 -16.76 24.54 54.56
N GLY A 13 -17.14 23.38 54.02
CA GLY A 13 -18.03 22.45 54.71
C GLY A 13 -17.79 20.96 54.43
N VAL A 14 -16.97 20.60 53.44
CA VAL A 14 -16.81 19.18 53.02
C VAL A 14 -15.55 18.53 53.62
N VAL A 15 -14.61 19.29 54.19
CA VAL A 15 -13.32 18.74 54.65
C VAL A 15 -13.41 18.03 56.02
N VAL A 16 -14.44 18.30 56.84
CA VAL A 16 -14.54 17.68 58.18
C VAL A 16 -15.29 16.33 58.17
N GLY A 17 -16.05 16.02 57.11
CA GLY A 17 -16.75 14.73 56.98
C GLY A 17 -15.89 13.57 56.44
N VAL A 18 -14.76 13.86 55.80
CA VAL A 18 -13.95 12.87 55.06
C VAL A 18 -12.83 12.25 55.91
N LEU A 19 -12.46 12.86 57.05
CA LEU A 19 -11.38 12.37 57.92
C LEU A 19 -11.82 11.39 59.02
N LEU A 20 -13.12 11.18 59.25
CA LEU A 20 -13.61 10.28 60.31
C LEU A 20 -14.11 8.90 59.83
N LEU A 21 -14.20 8.68 58.51
CA LEU A 21 -14.64 7.41 57.95
C LEU A 21 -13.63 6.23 58.07
N PRO A 22 -12.29 6.43 58.12
CA PRO A 22 -11.35 5.30 58.24
C PRO A 22 -11.26 4.70 59.65
N ILE A 23 -11.67 5.43 60.69
CA ILE A 23 -11.53 4.99 62.09
C ILE A 23 -12.75 4.16 62.54
N ALA A 24 -13.93 4.41 61.97
CA ALA A 24 -15.15 3.66 62.30
C ALA A 24 -15.20 2.24 61.68
N VAL A 25 -14.50 2.01 60.56
CA VAL A 25 -14.47 0.70 59.88
C VAL A 25 -13.51 -0.29 60.55
N ASN A 26 -12.51 0.19 61.29
CA ASN A 26 -11.50 -0.66 61.94
C ASN A 26 -11.87 -1.15 63.35
N ILE A 27 -12.97 -0.66 63.96
CA ILE A 27 -13.39 -1.06 65.32
C ILE A 27 -14.47 -2.16 65.29
N ALA A 28 -15.03 -2.50 64.12
CA ALA A 28 -16.16 -3.43 64.01
C ALA A 28 -15.80 -4.85 63.51
N THR A 29 -14.53 -5.20 63.34
CA THR A 29 -14.12 -6.49 62.74
C THR A 29 -13.78 -7.61 63.71
N ASP A 30 -13.78 -7.37 65.04
CA ASP A 30 -13.38 -8.38 66.04
C ASP A 30 -14.54 -9.22 66.63
N ALA A 31 -15.76 -9.14 66.08
CA ALA A 31 -16.89 -9.90 66.61
C ALA A 31 -17.90 -10.37 65.55
N LEU A 32 -17.49 -11.25 64.61
CA LEU A 32 -18.44 -12.01 63.78
C LEU A 32 -17.98 -13.47 63.55
N PRO A 33 -18.83 -14.49 63.81
CA PRO A 33 -18.50 -15.90 63.58
C PRO A 33 -18.55 -16.33 62.10
N GLU A 34 -17.80 -17.39 61.79
CA GLU A 34 -17.60 -17.97 60.44
C GLU A 34 -18.93 -18.29 59.72
N GLY A 35 -19.16 -17.64 58.58
CA GLY A 35 -20.31 -17.94 57.71
C GLY A 35 -20.72 -16.90 56.65
N TRP A 36 -20.08 -15.73 56.59
CA TRP A 36 -20.49 -14.64 55.67
C TRP A 36 -19.34 -14.14 54.77
N GLY A 37 -18.83 -15.01 53.90
CA GLY A 37 -17.83 -14.68 52.88
C GLY A 37 -18.39 -14.17 51.55
N ARG A 38 -19.38 -13.27 51.54
CA ARG A 38 -20.01 -12.76 50.29
C ARG A 38 -20.19 -11.24 50.15
N PHE A 39 -19.73 -10.41 51.09
CA PHE A 39 -19.98 -8.96 51.03
C PHE A 39 -18.76 -8.04 51.24
N ALA A 40 -17.54 -8.50 50.93
CA ALA A 40 -16.32 -7.67 50.93
C ALA A 40 -16.00 -7.00 49.57
N TRP A 41 -17.01 -6.74 48.72
CA TRP A 41 -16.84 -6.36 47.30
C TRP A 41 -17.27 -4.92 46.94
N ILE A 42 -17.34 -4.00 47.90
CA ILE A 42 -17.79 -2.61 47.62
C ILE A 42 -16.73 -1.55 48.02
N GLY A 43 -15.64 -1.91 48.70
CA GLY A 43 -14.63 -0.95 49.19
C GLY A 43 -13.46 -0.61 48.25
N LEU A 44 -13.09 -1.50 47.33
CA LEU A 44 -11.95 -1.28 46.41
C LEU A 44 -12.19 -0.33 45.20
N PRO A 45 -13.41 -0.10 44.67
CA PRO A 45 -13.58 0.75 43.49
C PRO A 45 -13.37 2.24 43.78
N VAL A 46 -13.59 2.71 45.01
CA VAL A 46 -13.55 4.15 45.32
C VAL A 46 -12.11 4.66 45.45
N SER A 47 -11.18 3.84 45.99
CA SER A 47 -9.76 4.21 46.07
C SER A 47 -9.09 4.23 44.69
N LEU A 48 -9.45 3.32 43.79
CA LEU A 48 -8.93 3.28 42.43
C LEU A 48 -9.47 4.44 41.57
N VAL A 49 -10.76 4.78 41.74
CA VAL A 49 -11.36 5.96 41.10
C VAL A 49 -10.71 7.25 41.62
N LEU A 50 -10.36 7.35 42.90
CA LEU A 50 -9.72 8.57 43.43
C LEU A 50 -8.27 8.74 42.95
N THR A 51 -7.50 7.65 42.88
CA THR A 51 -6.11 7.68 42.37
C THR A 51 -6.08 7.97 40.86
N VAL A 52 -7.01 7.41 40.09
CA VAL A 52 -7.15 7.70 38.65
C VAL A 52 -7.70 9.10 38.42
N VAL A 53 -8.64 9.60 39.23
CA VAL A 53 -9.16 10.97 39.13
C VAL A 53 -8.07 12.00 39.49
N LEU A 54 -7.20 11.72 40.47
CA LEU A 54 -6.06 12.59 40.79
C LEU A 54 -4.96 12.54 39.71
N ALA A 55 -4.64 11.35 39.19
CA ALA A 55 -3.69 11.20 38.07
C ALA A 55 -4.21 11.78 36.73
N VAL A 56 -5.54 11.81 36.52
CA VAL A 56 -6.20 12.41 35.36
C VAL A 56 -6.37 13.93 35.53
N HIS A 57 -6.47 14.44 36.76
CA HIS A 57 -6.43 15.89 37.00
C HIS A 57 -5.02 16.45 36.77
N GLU A 58 -3.97 15.73 37.15
CA GLU A 58 -2.59 16.12 36.84
C GLU A 58 -2.31 16.11 35.32
N ARG A 59 -2.81 15.12 34.55
CA ARG A 59 -2.58 15.08 33.07
C ARG A 59 -3.51 15.94 32.22
N ARG A 60 -4.67 16.37 32.74
CA ARG A 60 -5.55 17.35 32.07
C ARG A 60 -5.22 18.80 32.41
N ALA A 61 -4.41 19.05 33.45
CA ALA A 61 -4.05 20.40 33.86
C ALA A 61 -3.07 21.09 32.88
N ASP A 62 -2.38 20.34 32.01
CA ASP A 62 -1.29 20.90 31.19
C ASP A 62 -1.67 21.30 29.76
N ALA A 63 -2.79 20.85 29.20
CA ALA A 63 -3.22 21.24 27.86
C ALA A 63 -4.18 22.45 27.91
N ARG A 64 -3.61 23.66 27.86
CA ARG A 64 -4.40 24.91 27.82
C ARG A 64 -5.06 25.06 26.44
N PRO A 65 -6.38 25.30 26.33
CA PRO A 65 -7.03 25.56 25.05
C PRO A 65 -6.48 26.85 24.41
N ALA A 66 -6.31 26.85 23.09
CA ALA A 66 -5.81 28.01 22.34
C ALA A 66 -6.83 29.15 22.31
N ALA A 67 -6.38 30.40 22.54
CA ALA A 67 -7.21 31.59 22.39
C ALA A 67 -7.22 32.10 20.93
N LEU A 68 -8.41 32.51 20.46
CA LEU A 68 -8.60 33.23 19.20
C LEU A 68 -8.76 34.72 19.48
N GLU A 69 -7.79 35.52 19.03
CA GLU A 69 -7.78 36.97 19.20
C GLU A 69 -7.88 37.68 17.84
N PRO A 70 -8.43 38.90 17.76
CA PRO A 70 -8.33 39.72 16.56
C PRO A 70 -6.87 39.89 16.17
N LEU A 71 -6.53 39.67 14.89
CA LEU A 71 -5.16 39.89 14.42
C LEU A 71 -4.78 41.36 14.72
N PRO A 72 -3.74 41.63 15.54
CA PRO A 72 -3.40 43.00 15.90
C PRO A 72 -3.04 43.78 14.63
N ARG A 73 -3.63 44.97 14.46
CA ARG A 73 -3.19 45.92 13.43
C ARG A 73 -1.76 46.33 13.80
N SER A 74 -0.79 46.09 12.92
CA SER A 74 0.58 46.58 13.13
C SER A 74 0.54 48.08 13.43
N PRO A 75 0.93 48.54 14.62
CA PRO A 75 1.15 49.95 14.83
C PRO A 75 2.31 50.36 13.92
N ALA A 76 2.16 51.48 13.20
CA ALA A 76 3.29 52.11 12.54
C ALA A 76 4.35 52.38 13.62
N PRO A 77 5.62 51.99 13.44
CA PRO A 77 6.62 52.26 14.45
C PRO A 77 6.71 53.76 14.68
N ALA A 78 6.79 54.17 15.95
CA ALA A 78 7.13 55.56 16.29
C ALA A 78 8.49 55.86 15.64
N ARG A 79 8.57 56.96 14.89
CA ARG A 79 9.77 57.29 14.09
C ARG A 79 11.00 57.55 14.96
N ASP A 80 10.80 57.97 16.21
CA ASP A 80 11.86 58.33 17.14
C ASP A 80 12.65 57.09 17.62
N GLY A 81 13.96 57.07 17.37
CA GLY A 81 14.88 56.03 17.87
C GLY A 81 15.00 54.75 17.03
N LEU A 82 14.34 54.66 15.86
CA LEU A 82 14.39 53.47 14.99
C LEU A 82 15.79 53.18 14.41
N ALA A 83 16.59 54.20 14.14
CA ALA A 83 17.96 54.05 13.64
C ALA A 83 18.89 53.29 14.61
N ASP A 84 18.45 53.15 15.86
CA ASP A 84 19.19 52.51 16.94
C ASP A 84 18.66 51.12 17.27
N ARG A 85 17.64 50.64 16.54
CA ARG A 85 17.04 49.31 16.68
C ARG A 85 16.88 48.63 15.31
N PRO A 86 17.97 48.17 14.69
CA PRO A 86 17.91 47.47 13.41
C PRO A 86 16.97 46.26 13.41
N SER A 87 16.86 45.55 14.53
CA SER A 87 15.89 44.46 14.71
C SER A 87 14.44 44.91 14.45
N ALA A 88 14.07 46.10 14.93
CA ALA A 88 12.74 46.68 14.72
C ALA A 88 12.52 47.10 13.26
N LEU A 89 13.55 47.58 12.55
CA LEU A 89 13.46 47.93 11.13
C LEU A 89 13.28 46.70 10.23
N LEU A 90 13.89 45.58 10.61
CA LEU A 90 13.82 44.31 9.89
C LEU A 90 12.59 43.46 10.26
N ASP A 91 11.93 43.75 11.37
CA ASP A 91 10.74 43.03 11.79
C ASP A 91 9.63 43.14 10.72
N ALA A 92 9.10 42.00 10.31
CA ALA A 92 8.01 41.91 9.34
C ALA A 92 6.76 42.70 9.77
N ARG A 93 6.57 42.94 11.08
CA ARG A 93 5.47 43.74 11.64
C ARG A 93 5.62 45.23 11.36
N SER A 94 6.85 45.76 11.38
CA SER A 94 7.14 47.19 11.19
C SER A 94 6.89 47.65 9.77
N ALA A 95 6.91 46.70 8.82
CA ALA A 95 6.49 46.92 7.46
C ALA A 95 7.25 48.00 6.68
N VAL A 96 8.49 48.26 7.06
CA VAL A 96 9.32 49.36 6.54
C VAL A 96 9.44 49.28 5.02
N VAL A 97 9.89 48.13 4.51
CA VAL A 97 9.92 47.83 3.08
C VAL A 97 8.50 47.45 2.60
N PRO A 98 7.92 48.16 1.61
CA PRO A 98 6.65 47.81 1.01
C PRO A 98 6.61 46.35 0.57
N PHE A 99 5.42 45.75 0.61
CA PHE A 99 5.23 44.40 0.11
C PHE A 99 5.36 44.41 -1.43
N THR A 100 6.36 43.70 -1.95
CA THR A 100 6.64 43.59 -3.39
C THR A 100 6.93 42.14 -3.76
N GLY A 101 6.55 41.75 -4.98
CA GLY A 101 6.65 40.37 -5.44
C GLY A 101 5.64 39.45 -4.74
N ARG A 102 5.68 38.14 -5.08
CA ARG A 102 4.79 37.09 -4.57
C ARG A 102 3.33 37.19 -5.00
N GLU A 103 3.05 37.85 -6.12
CA GLU A 103 1.72 37.91 -6.71
C GLU A 103 1.15 36.51 -7.04
N PRO A 104 1.92 35.53 -7.55
CA PRO A 104 1.43 34.16 -7.76
C PRO A 104 1.00 33.48 -6.46
N GLU A 105 1.78 33.59 -5.39
CA GLU A 105 1.48 33.00 -4.09
C GLU A 105 0.29 33.68 -3.41
N LEU A 106 0.18 35.02 -3.50
CA LEU A 106 -1.02 35.75 -3.06
C LEU A 106 -2.26 35.32 -3.85
N ALA A 107 -2.14 35.13 -5.17
CA ALA A 107 -3.23 34.64 -5.99
C ALA A 107 -3.62 33.21 -5.59
N ALA A 108 -2.66 32.33 -5.29
CA ALA A 108 -2.92 30.98 -4.79
C ALA A 108 -3.61 30.98 -3.43
N LEU A 109 -3.16 31.82 -2.47
CA LEU A 109 -3.82 31.99 -1.17
C LEU A 109 -5.25 32.54 -1.32
N THR A 110 -5.45 33.49 -2.25
CA THR A 110 -6.77 34.06 -2.56
C THR A 110 -7.69 33.00 -3.19
N ALA A 111 -7.20 32.23 -4.15
CA ALA A 111 -7.93 31.12 -4.76
C ALA A 111 -8.32 30.05 -3.72
N TRP A 112 -7.40 29.71 -2.80
CA TRP A 112 -7.67 28.80 -1.69
C TRP A 112 -8.73 29.35 -0.71
N ARG A 113 -8.64 30.63 -0.36
CA ARG A 113 -9.62 31.32 0.48
C ARG A 113 -11.02 31.26 -0.12
N ASP A 114 -11.12 31.55 -1.41
CA ASP A 114 -12.40 31.73 -2.11
C ASP A 114 -12.94 30.42 -2.71
N ALA A 115 -12.16 29.34 -2.68
CA ALA A 115 -12.58 28.00 -3.08
C ALA A 115 -13.84 27.56 -2.32
N LYS A 116 -14.78 26.93 -3.03
CA LYS A 116 -15.99 26.37 -2.42
C LYS A 116 -15.64 25.08 -1.68
N THR A 117 -15.61 25.15 -0.36
CA THR A 117 -15.37 23.99 0.51
C THR A 117 -16.66 23.58 1.23
N THR A 118 -16.78 22.29 1.56
CA THR A 118 -17.92 21.74 2.33
C THR A 118 -17.77 21.92 3.85
N GLY A 119 -16.54 22.14 4.32
CA GLY A 119 -16.18 22.44 5.71
C GLY A 119 -15.05 23.47 5.78
N ALA A 120 -14.42 23.60 6.95
CA ALA A 120 -13.26 24.48 7.11
C ALA A 120 -12.12 24.03 6.19
N SER A 121 -11.20 24.93 5.88
CA SER A 121 -10.02 24.60 5.07
C SER A 121 -8.77 25.05 5.79
N ALA A 122 -7.75 24.20 5.87
CA ALA A 122 -6.45 24.50 6.42
C ALA A 122 -5.38 24.47 5.32
N LEU A 123 -4.46 25.42 5.35
CA LEU A 123 -3.32 25.46 4.45
C LEU A 123 -2.06 25.66 5.26
N LEU A 124 -1.06 24.81 5.06
CA LEU A 124 0.28 25.05 5.59
C LEU A 124 1.09 25.88 4.59
N LEU A 125 1.42 27.11 4.94
CA LEU A 125 2.47 27.89 4.29
C LEU A 125 3.82 27.52 4.92
N HIS A 126 4.70 26.89 4.14
CA HIS A 126 6.01 26.43 4.62
C HIS A 126 7.16 26.86 3.72
N GLY A 127 8.38 26.81 4.24
CA GLY A 127 9.59 27.21 3.53
C GLY A 127 10.70 27.64 4.49
N PRO A 128 11.95 27.80 4.02
CA PRO A 128 13.09 28.17 4.86
C PRO A 128 12.88 29.44 5.70
N GLY A 129 13.65 29.57 6.78
CA GLY A 129 13.73 30.81 7.57
C GLY A 129 14.08 32.01 6.68
N GLY A 130 13.57 33.20 7.02
CA GLY A 130 13.89 34.43 6.27
C GLY A 130 13.17 34.62 4.91
N GLN A 131 12.38 33.65 4.42
CA GLN A 131 11.70 33.75 3.12
C GLN A 131 10.47 34.69 3.05
N GLY A 132 10.08 35.31 4.17
CA GLY A 132 8.94 36.25 4.20
C GLY A 132 7.57 35.61 4.43
N LYS A 133 7.48 34.37 4.94
CA LYS A 133 6.20 33.69 5.22
C LYS A 133 5.24 34.51 6.07
N SER A 134 5.68 35.02 7.22
CA SER A 134 4.83 35.84 8.12
C SER A 134 4.42 37.17 7.46
N ARG A 135 5.27 37.72 6.59
CA ARG A 135 4.99 38.94 5.81
C ARG A 135 3.91 38.69 4.74
N LEU A 136 4.00 37.58 4.01
CA LEU A 136 2.99 37.13 3.06
C LEU A 136 1.65 36.84 3.75
N ALA A 137 1.67 36.13 4.88
CA ALA A 137 0.47 35.84 5.66
C ALA A 137 -0.20 37.11 6.19
N ALA A 138 0.58 38.09 6.68
CA ALA A 138 0.06 39.38 7.12
C ALA A 138 -0.57 40.16 5.96
N ARG A 139 0.09 40.22 4.79
CA ARG A 139 -0.47 40.87 3.60
C ARG A 139 -1.76 40.21 3.12
N PHE A 140 -1.79 38.88 3.11
CA PHE A 140 -2.97 38.10 2.75
C PHE A 140 -4.12 38.30 3.77
N ALA A 141 -3.80 38.40 5.06
CA ALA A 141 -4.76 38.74 6.11
C ALA A 141 -5.36 40.14 5.90
N GLU A 142 -4.55 41.15 5.59
CA GLU A 142 -5.03 42.51 5.27
C GLU A 142 -5.99 42.50 4.08
N LEU A 143 -5.60 41.86 2.98
CA LEU A 143 -6.44 41.74 1.78
C LEU A 143 -7.74 40.98 2.08
N SER A 144 -7.68 39.94 2.91
CA SER A 144 -8.86 39.19 3.34
C SER A 144 -9.79 40.03 4.22
N ALA A 145 -9.25 40.83 5.13
CA ALA A 145 -10.04 41.75 5.93
C ALA A 145 -10.71 42.83 5.06
N ALA A 146 -10.01 43.36 4.06
CA ALA A 146 -10.57 44.31 3.08
C ALA A 146 -11.71 43.67 2.26
N ASP A 147 -11.60 42.39 1.92
CA ASP A 147 -12.65 41.59 1.27
C ASP A 147 -13.78 41.12 2.22
N GLY A 148 -13.79 41.61 3.46
CA GLY A 148 -14.87 41.38 4.43
C GLY A 148 -14.75 40.09 5.25
N TRP A 149 -13.58 39.44 5.27
CA TRP A 149 -13.31 38.35 6.20
C TRP A 149 -12.98 38.88 7.60
N VAL A 150 -13.48 38.22 8.63
CA VAL A 150 -12.98 38.39 10.00
C VAL A 150 -11.65 37.67 10.07
N VAL A 151 -10.58 38.36 10.48
CA VAL A 151 -9.26 37.76 10.64
C VAL A 151 -8.89 37.67 12.11
N ALA A 152 -8.54 36.47 12.54
CA ALA A 152 -8.08 36.15 13.88
C ALA A 152 -6.70 35.49 13.85
N GLN A 153 -6.00 35.53 14.98
CA GLN A 153 -4.76 34.80 15.21
C GLN A 153 -4.99 33.77 16.32
N ALA A 154 -4.51 32.55 16.14
CA ALA A 154 -4.47 31.54 17.20
C ALA A 154 -3.17 31.66 17.99
N ARG A 155 -3.25 31.58 19.32
CA ARG A 155 -2.09 31.67 20.23
C ARG A 155 -2.01 30.46 21.16
N HIS A 156 -0.78 30.08 21.49
CA HIS A 156 -0.47 29.01 22.43
C HIS A 156 -0.61 29.50 23.87
N GLY A 157 -1.20 28.69 24.76
CA GLY A 157 -1.13 28.87 26.22
C GLY A 157 -2.04 29.92 26.88
N VAL A 158 -2.91 30.61 26.13
CA VAL A 158 -3.83 31.64 26.65
C VAL A 158 -5.25 31.08 26.69
N ALA A 159 -5.94 31.16 27.84
CA ALA A 159 -7.35 30.79 27.93
C ALA A 159 -8.20 31.71 27.03
N PRO A 160 -9.16 31.18 26.26
CA PRO A 160 -9.97 32.00 25.38
C PRO A 160 -10.74 33.04 26.20
N ASP A 161 -10.47 34.32 25.95
CA ASP A 161 -11.27 35.40 26.49
C ASP A 161 -12.62 35.42 25.75
N ASP A 162 -13.72 35.55 26.49
CA ASP A 162 -15.13 35.47 26.03
C ASP A 162 -15.51 36.50 24.92
N ALA A 163 -14.56 37.30 24.43
CA ALA A 163 -14.79 38.40 23.51
C ALA A 163 -15.16 37.98 22.07
N THR A 164 -14.90 36.74 21.65
CA THR A 164 -15.25 36.23 20.30
C THR A 164 -16.38 35.19 20.29
N GLY A 165 -16.76 34.66 21.45
CA GLY A 165 -17.62 33.47 21.61
C GLY A 165 -19.12 33.63 21.29
N GLY A 166 -19.59 34.81 20.88
CA GLY A 166 -21.03 35.08 20.81
C GLY A 166 -21.74 34.88 19.46
N ARG A 167 -21.07 35.03 18.30
CA ARG A 167 -21.80 35.21 17.01
C ARG A 167 -21.06 34.73 15.73
N ALA A 168 -20.20 33.71 15.80
CA ALA A 168 -19.36 33.30 14.66
C ALA A 168 -20.08 32.51 13.54
N SER A 169 -21.26 31.92 13.80
CA SER A 169 -21.90 30.95 12.89
C SER A 169 -22.33 31.46 11.49
N LYS A 170 -22.21 32.76 11.18
CA LYS A 170 -22.56 33.32 9.84
C LYS A 170 -21.46 34.12 9.12
N ARG A 171 -20.31 34.40 9.74
CA ARG A 171 -19.25 35.27 9.16
C ARG A 171 -18.15 34.46 8.46
N ARG A 172 -17.49 35.06 7.47
CA ARG A 172 -16.29 34.48 6.82
C ARG A 172 -15.10 34.70 7.76
N LEU A 173 -14.43 33.64 8.20
CA LEU A 173 -13.37 33.68 9.22
C LEU A 173 -12.05 33.15 8.64
N LEU A 174 -10.99 33.93 8.76
CA LEU A 174 -9.61 33.51 8.50
C LEU A 174 -8.86 33.48 9.83
N VAL A 175 -8.27 32.35 10.19
CA VAL A 175 -7.41 32.19 11.36
C VAL A 175 -5.99 31.99 10.91
N VAL A 176 -5.06 32.77 11.42
CA VAL A 176 -3.63 32.62 11.18
C VAL A 176 -2.99 31.97 12.41
N VAL A 177 -2.29 30.86 12.19
CA VAL A 177 -1.50 30.14 13.21
C VAL A 177 -0.04 30.32 12.84
N ASP A 178 0.60 31.29 13.47
CA ASP A 178 2.03 31.58 13.24
C ASP A 178 2.89 30.59 14.07
N TYR A 179 4.02 30.17 13.51
CA TYR A 179 4.89 29.13 14.10
C TYR A 179 4.17 27.85 14.49
N ALA A 180 3.30 27.35 13.62
CA ALA A 180 2.54 26.12 13.82
C ALA A 180 3.45 24.90 14.06
N ASP A 181 4.68 24.92 13.55
CA ASP A 181 5.70 23.89 13.79
C ASP A 181 6.18 23.83 15.25
N ARG A 182 5.94 24.86 16.06
CA ARG A 182 6.28 24.88 17.49
C ARG A 182 5.16 24.35 18.40
N TRP A 183 3.97 24.15 17.86
CA TRP A 183 2.84 23.67 18.64
C TRP A 183 2.94 22.16 18.83
N ALA A 184 2.55 21.68 20.00
CA ALA A 184 2.42 20.25 20.19
C ALA A 184 1.31 19.72 19.28
N HIS A 185 1.51 18.55 18.68
CA HIS A 185 0.52 17.94 17.78
C HIS A 185 -0.90 17.88 18.39
N PRO A 186 -1.11 17.46 19.65
CA PRO A 186 -2.43 17.46 20.27
C PRO A 186 -3.09 18.83 20.38
N GLU A 187 -2.31 19.91 20.50
CA GLU A 187 -2.84 21.28 20.63
C GLU A 187 -3.36 21.81 19.31
N LEU A 188 -2.65 21.53 18.20
CA LEU A 188 -3.14 21.85 16.87
C LEU A 188 -4.44 21.09 16.59
N VAL A 189 -4.51 19.80 16.96
CA VAL A 189 -5.73 19.01 16.84
C VAL A 189 -6.86 19.62 17.69
N ALA A 190 -6.57 20.03 18.92
CA ALA A 190 -7.54 20.68 19.80
C ALA A 190 -8.05 22.02 19.24
N LEU A 191 -7.18 22.82 18.59
CA LEU A 191 -7.57 24.06 17.91
C LEU A 191 -8.64 23.78 16.85
N PHE A 192 -8.44 22.76 16.01
CA PHE A 192 -9.40 22.40 14.96
C PHE A 192 -10.67 21.73 15.51
N ALA A 193 -10.67 21.26 16.75
CA ALA A 193 -11.87 20.76 17.43
C ALA A 193 -12.77 21.90 17.97
N ASP A 194 -12.32 23.16 17.95
CA ASP A 194 -13.12 24.30 18.39
C ASP A 194 -14.35 24.51 17.48
N PRO A 195 -15.58 24.52 18.03
CA PRO A 195 -16.79 24.81 17.26
C PRO A 195 -16.76 26.14 16.49
N ALA A 196 -15.99 27.13 16.93
CA ALA A 196 -15.81 28.41 16.23
C ALA A 196 -15.08 28.26 14.89
N LEU A 197 -14.27 27.20 14.73
CA LEU A 197 -13.55 26.89 13.51
C LEU A 197 -14.31 25.92 12.59
N ALA A 198 -15.54 25.56 12.93
CA ALA A 198 -16.36 24.67 12.12
C ALA A 198 -17.10 25.41 10.98
N GLY A 199 -17.06 24.83 9.78
CA GLY A 199 -17.94 25.20 8.66
C GLY A 199 -17.25 25.76 7.41
N PRO A 200 -18.00 25.87 6.29
CA PRO A 200 -17.44 26.11 4.95
C PRO A 200 -16.80 27.48 4.74
N ARG A 201 -17.09 28.43 5.64
CA ARG A 201 -16.60 29.82 5.59
C ARG A 201 -15.40 30.08 6.52
N VAL A 202 -14.77 29.02 7.02
CA VAL A 202 -13.58 29.09 7.87
C VAL A 202 -12.34 28.70 7.08
N ARG A 203 -11.28 29.50 7.18
CA ARG A 203 -9.95 29.27 6.61
C ARG A 203 -8.93 29.34 7.74
N VAL A 204 -8.02 28.37 7.81
CA VAL A 204 -6.96 28.32 8.81
C VAL A 204 -5.62 28.26 8.09
N LEU A 205 -4.85 29.34 8.15
CA LEU A 205 -3.51 29.41 7.56
C LEU A 205 -2.48 29.08 8.64
N LEU A 206 -1.85 27.92 8.54
CA LEU A 206 -0.74 27.48 9.38
C LEU A 206 0.56 27.95 8.75
N ILE A 207 1.49 28.45 9.55
CA ILE A 207 2.81 28.90 9.08
C ILE A 207 3.88 28.07 9.79
N GLY A 208 4.76 27.42 9.03
CA GLY A 208 5.85 26.61 9.59
C GLY A 208 7.14 26.71 8.77
N ARG A 209 8.27 26.27 9.32
CA ARG A 209 9.53 26.18 8.57
C ARG A 209 9.55 24.99 7.62
N THR A 210 8.86 23.91 7.99
CA THR A 210 8.96 22.65 7.28
C THR A 210 7.61 21.94 7.13
N VAL A 211 7.55 20.96 6.23
CA VAL A 211 6.32 20.21 5.91
C VAL A 211 6.24 18.85 6.61
N GLN A 212 7.31 18.36 7.25
CA GLN A 212 7.38 16.96 7.70
C GLN A 212 6.35 16.62 8.79
N TRP A 213 6.12 17.52 9.76
CA TRP A 213 5.11 17.34 10.81
C TRP A 213 3.67 17.45 10.27
N TRP A 214 3.50 18.11 9.12
CA TRP A 214 2.19 18.33 8.51
C TRP A 214 1.55 17.04 8.03
N ALA A 215 2.31 16.00 7.67
CA ALA A 215 1.72 14.76 7.18
C ALA A 215 0.82 14.08 8.23
N ALA A 216 1.25 14.05 9.48
CA ALA A 216 0.48 13.50 10.60
C ALA A 216 -0.80 14.32 10.84
N LEU A 217 -0.65 15.64 10.99
CA LEU A 217 -1.80 16.52 11.21
C LEU A 217 -2.73 16.58 10.00
N ARG A 218 -2.21 16.51 8.78
CA ARG A 218 -3.00 16.45 7.53
C ARG A 218 -3.85 15.19 7.50
N GLY A 219 -3.31 14.06 7.94
CA GLY A 219 -4.07 12.82 8.12
C GLY A 219 -5.28 13.05 9.00
N GLU A 220 -5.04 13.55 10.21
CA GLU A 220 -6.06 13.87 11.21
C GLU A 220 -7.04 14.96 10.76
N LEU A 221 -6.59 16.03 10.11
CA LEU A 221 -7.46 17.11 9.63
C LEU A 221 -8.26 16.74 8.39
N ARG A 222 -7.68 15.99 7.46
CA ARG A 222 -8.48 15.37 6.37
C ARG A 222 -9.54 14.56 6.99
N SER A 223 -9.12 13.73 7.92
CA SER A 223 -10.02 12.86 8.56
C SER A 223 -11.10 13.74 9.22
N THR A 224 -10.87 14.96 9.78
CA THR A 224 -11.86 16.03 10.25
C THR A 224 -12.76 16.65 9.19
N GLY A 225 -12.51 16.29 7.93
CA GLY A 225 -13.02 16.90 6.70
C GLY A 225 -12.92 18.40 6.66
N VAL A 226 -11.89 18.90 7.36
CA VAL A 226 -11.16 20.09 7.00
C VAL A 226 -10.45 19.79 5.68
N ALA A 227 -10.71 20.60 4.65
CA ALA A 227 -9.92 20.52 3.42
C ALA A 227 -8.49 20.95 3.75
N VAL A 228 -7.49 20.23 3.28
CA VAL A 228 -6.09 20.52 3.63
C VAL A 228 -5.22 20.63 2.40
N GLY A 229 -4.33 21.60 2.42
CA GLY A 229 -3.26 21.76 1.43
C GLY A 229 -1.98 22.25 2.07
N ASP A 230 -0.96 22.45 1.25
CA ASP A 230 0.25 23.16 1.62
C ASP A 230 0.73 24.01 0.45
N LEU A 231 1.49 25.06 0.78
CA LEU A 231 2.10 25.98 -0.15
C LEU A 231 3.56 26.16 0.25
N LEU A 232 4.47 25.67 -0.59
CA LEU A 232 5.90 25.93 -0.43
C LEU A 232 6.21 27.35 -0.91
N LEU A 233 6.87 28.12 -0.06
CA LEU A 233 7.39 29.44 -0.38
C LEU A 233 8.86 29.32 -0.80
N GLY A 234 9.11 29.45 -2.10
CA GLY A 234 10.45 29.42 -2.71
C GLY A 234 11.24 30.71 -2.48
N GLU A 235 12.32 30.92 -3.24
CA GLU A 235 13.08 32.17 -3.23
C GLU A 235 12.25 33.32 -3.84
N LEU A 236 12.51 34.56 -3.44
CA LEU A 236 11.79 35.74 -3.98
C LEU A 236 12.40 36.19 -5.31
N ALA A 237 13.71 36.03 -5.45
CA ALA A 237 14.50 36.47 -6.58
C ALA A 237 15.52 35.38 -6.91
N GLU A 238 15.15 34.51 -7.86
CA GLU A 238 15.99 33.38 -8.30
C GLU A 238 17.18 33.86 -9.13
N GLU A 239 17.02 34.92 -9.93
CA GLU A 239 18.09 35.49 -10.75
C GLU A 239 18.86 36.60 -10.00
N PRO A 240 20.19 36.70 -10.18
CA PRO A 240 21.00 37.76 -9.56
C PRO A 240 20.49 39.19 -9.84
N ALA A 241 19.99 39.44 -11.05
CA ALA A 241 19.46 40.75 -11.43
C ALA A 241 18.16 41.10 -10.67
N ASP A 242 17.33 40.12 -10.30
CA ASP A 242 16.15 40.33 -9.46
C ASP A 242 16.56 40.63 -8.01
N ARG A 243 17.62 39.98 -7.52
CA ARG A 243 18.16 40.21 -6.17
C ARG A 243 18.69 41.63 -6.04
N GLU A 244 19.41 42.12 -7.05
CA GLU A 244 19.91 43.50 -7.09
C GLU A 244 18.77 44.55 -7.10
N ARG A 245 17.70 44.31 -7.87
CA ARG A 245 16.52 45.17 -7.88
C ARG A 245 15.83 45.20 -6.51
N ALA A 246 15.60 44.03 -5.90
CA ALA A 246 14.97 43.91 -4.59
C ALA A 246 15.83 44.57 -3.48
N PHE A 247 17.14 44.37 -3.54
CA PHE A 247 18.11 45.02 -2.64
C PHE A 247 18.03 46.55 -2.76
N THR A 248 18.09 47.08 -3.98
CA THR A 248 18.07 48.53 -4.23
C THR A 248 16.78 49.16 -3.69
N ALA A 249 15.63 48.56 -3.99
CA ALA A 249 14.34 49.05 -3.49
C ALA A 249 14.25 49.02 -1.96
N ALA A 250 14.77 47.98 -1.32
CA ALA A 250 14.82 47.89 0.14
C ALA A 250 15.77 48.94 0.74
N ARG A 251 16.96 49.13 0.14
CA ARG A 251 17.99 50.07 0.59
C ARG A 251 17.46 51.50 0.58
N ASP A 252 16.89 51.92 -0.54
CA ASP A 252 16.37 53.28 -0.71
C ASP A 252 15.25 53.53 0.31
N ARG A 253 14.38 52.54 0.51
CA ARG A 253 13.32 52.63 1.53
C ARG A 253 13.83 52.71 2.96
N PHE A 254 14.89 51.96 3.31
CA PHE A 254 15.54 52.12 4.61
C PHE A 254 16.20 53.49 4.73
N GLY A 255 16.82 54.00 3.66
CA GLY A 255 17.37 55.35 3.58
C GLY A 255 16.35 56.43 3.89
N GLU A 256 15.16 56.36 3.29
CA GLU A 256 14.04 57.26 3.55
C GLU A 256 13.64 57.26 5.04
N VAL A 257 13.52 56.08 5.66
CA VAL A 257 13.12 55.95 7.08
C VAL A 257 14.23 56.40 8.03
N LEU A 258 15.48 56.25 7.64
CA LEU A 258 16.67 56.68 8.40
C LEU A 258 17.03 58.15 8.15
N GLU A 259 16.27 58.85 7.32
CA GLU A 259 16.51 60.26 6.92
C GLU A 259 17.93 60.46 6.38
N VAL A 260 18.34 59.56 5.48
CA VAL A 260 19.63 59.62 4.77
C VAL A 260 19.45 60.39 3.46
N PRO A 261 20.36 61.32 3.10
CA PRO A 261 20.28 62.03 1.82
C PRO A 261 20.36 61.08 0.62
N GLU A 262 19.44 61.21 -0.34
CA GLU A 262 19.51 60.49 -1.62
C GLU A 262 20.50 61.15 -2.59
N PRO A 263 21.16 60.37 -3.48
CA PRO A 263 21.13 58.91 -3.58
C PRO A 263 22.17 58.22 -2.67
N ILE A 264 21.85 57.02 -2.17
CA ILE A 264 22.82 56.15 -1.49
C ILE A 264 23.76 55.56 -2.56
N THR A 265 25.05 55.94 -2.52
CA THR A 265 26.04 55.62 -3.57
C THR A 265 26.93 54.41 -3.25
N GLU A 266 26.76 53.79 -2.09
CA GLU A 266 27.50 52.63 -1.65
C GLU A 266 27.31 51.47 -2.64
N PRO A 267 28.40 50.77 -3.01
CA PRO A 267 28.33 49.70 -4.00
C PRO A 267 27.45 48.56 -3.50
N VAL A 268 26.63 48.00 -4.40
CA VAL A 268 25.87 46.78 -4.13
C VAL A 268 26.87 45.67 -3.76
N PRO A 269 26.69 45.00 -2.62
CA PRO A 269 27.54 43.85 -2.26
C PRO A 269 27.35 42.73 -3.29
N ASP A 270 28.28 41.79 -3.36
CA ASP A 270 28.10 40.59 -4.21
C ASP A 270 26.91 39.75 -3.68
N LEU A 271 25.84 39.66 -4.48
CA LEU A 271 24.56 39.00 -4.15
C LEU A 271 24.41 37.60 -4.79
N ASP A 272 25.47 37.06 -5.41
CA ASP A 272 25.41 35.78 -6.11
C ASP A 272 25.32 34.58 -5.14
N GLY A 273 25.72 34.76 -3.88
CA GLY A 273 25.68 33.71 -2.86
C GLY A 273 24.27 33.15 -2.60
N PRO A 274 24.14 31.84 -2.26
CA PRO A 274 22.84 31.18 -2.06
C PRO A 274 22.03 31.76 -0.88
N ASP A 275 22.70 32.31 0.14
CA ASP A 275 22.02 32.91 1.30
C ASP A 275 21.20 34.16 0.95
N TYR A 276 21.55 34.85 -0.15
CA TYR A 276 20.82 36.01 -0.68
C TYR A 276 19.54 35.62 -1.44
N GLY A 277 19.27 34.32 -1.62
CA GLY A 277 17.94 33.84 -2.02
C GLY A 277 16.85 34.08 -0.96
N GLN A 278 17.25 34.32 0.29
CA GLN A 278 16.34 34.66 1.39
C GLN A 278 16.06 36.16 1.44
N VAL A 279 14.78 36.53 1.44
CA VAL A 279 14.31 37.93 1.52
C VAL A 279 14.94 38.70 2.68
N LEU A 280 14.99 38.08 3.86
CA LEU A 280 15.53 38.73 5.04
C LEU A 280 17.04 39.01 4.92
N THR A 281 17.83 38.13 4.31
CA THR A 281 19.27 38.34 4.11
C THR A 281 19.51 39.53 3.19
N LEU A 282 18.74 39.65 2.10
CA LEU A 282 18.79 40.82 1.22
C LEU A 282 18.42 42.12 1.96
N HIS A 283 17.36 42.10 2.77
CA HIS A 283 16.94 43.26 3.55
C HIS A 283 17.97 43.65 4.63
N MET A 284 18.63 42.67 5.26
CA MET A 284 19.73 42.92 6.19
C MET A 284 20.88 43.64 5.49
N ALA A 285 21.33 43.15 4.33
CA ALA A 285 22.38 43.80 3.55
C ALA A 285 21.98 45.24 3.13
N ALA A 286 20.74 45.41 2.67
CA ALA A 286 20.21 46.70 2.25
C ALA A 286 20.14 47.71 3.41
N LEU A 287 19.73 47.25 4.61
CA LEU A 287 19.70 48.08 5.80
C LEU A 287 21.11 48.49 6.24
N VAL A 288 22.09 47.57 6.20
CA VAL A 288 23.49 47.91 6.51
C VAL A 288 24.00 48.99 5.54
N SER A 289 23.71 48.86 4.24
CA SER A 289 24.09 49.87 3.24
C SER A 289 23.50 51.25 3.54
N ALA A 290 22.26 51.35 4.04
CA ALA A 290 21.68 52.63 4.45
C ALA A 290 22.30 53.16 5.76
N LEU A 291 22.61 52.28 6.71
CA LEU A 291 23.21 52.63 8.00
C LEU A 291 24.66 53.13 7.88
N THR A 292 25.45 52.58 6.95
CA THR A 292 26.84 53.01 6.71
C THR A 292 26.91 54.46 6.21
N VAL A 293 25.89 54.92 5.46
CA VAL A 293 25.77 56.33 5.06
C VAL A 293 25.41 57.20 6.26
N ARG A 294 24.45 56.73 7.08
CA ARG A 294 23.94 57.48 8.24
C ARG A 294 25.01 57.66 9.31
N PHE A 295 25.87 56.66 9.48
CA PHE A 295 26.96 56.65 10.46
C PHE A 295 28.31 56.42 9.75
N PRO A 296 28.88 57.48 9.14
CA PRO A 296 30.11 57.37 8.37
C PRO A 296 31.29 56.95 9.25
N GLY A 297 32.09 55.99 8.79
CA GLY A 297 33.33 55.55 9.47
C GLY A 297 33.54 54.03 9.50
N GLU A 298 32.50 53.25 9.25
CA GLU A 298 32.58 51.79 9.19
C GLU A 298 32.32 51.31 7.75
N PRO A 299 33.23 50.55 7.11
CA PRO A 299 33.02 50.03 5.78
C PRO A 299 31.93 48.94 5.76
N MET A 300 31.31 48.72 4.60
CA MET A 300 30.36 47.62 4.40
C MET A 300 31.00 46.28 4.82
N PRO A 301 30.39 45.53 5.76
CA PRO A 301 30.89 44.23 6.18
C PRO A 301 30.91 43.23 5.03
N ARG A 302 31.85 42.29 5.07
CA ARG A 302 31.92 41.16 4.12
C ARG A 302 31.15 39.96 4.68
N GLY A 303 30.43 39.26 3.81
CA GLY A 303 29.69 38.04 4.15
C GLY A 303 28.44 38.29 5.00
N VAL A 304 27.61 37.25 5.13
CA VAL A 304 26.33 37.33 5.84
C VAL A 304 26.54 37.43 7.35
N GLU A 305 27.58 36.79 7.86
CA GLU A 305 27.99 36.82 9.27
C GLU A 305 28.41 38.24 9.68
N GLY A 306 29.20 38.91 8.84
CA GLY A 306 29.62 40.30 9.07
C GLY A 306 28.45 41.27 9.04
N ILE A 307 27.48 41.06 8.14
CA ILE A 307 26.24 41.85 8.07
C ILE A 307 25.43 41.69 9.37
N ALA A 308 25.25 40.46 9.86
CA ALA A 308 24.54 40.20 11.11
C ALA A 308 25.26 40.83 12.32
N ALA A 309 26.59 40.67 12.40
CA ALA A 309 27.40 41.23 13.47
C ALA A 309 27.32 42.77 13.52
N TYR A 310 27.37 43.43 12.37
CA TYR A 310 27.20 44.89 12.26
C TYR A 310 25.84 45.34 12.80
N LEU A 311 24.75 44.70 12.37
CA LEU A 311 23.40 45.05 12.81
C LEU A 311 23.23 44.84 14.32
N LEU A 312 23.80 43.77 14.86
CA LEU A 312 23.73 43.45 16.29
C LEU A 312 24.62 44.36 17.14
N ASP A 313 25.79 44.78 16.66
CA ASP A 313 26.58 45.78 17.38
C ASP A 313 25.87 47.13 17.37
N ARG A 314 25.22 47.50 16.26
CA ARG A 314 24.39 48.71 16.18
C ARG A 314 23.22 48.68 17.17
N GLU A 315 22.56 47.53 17.31
CA GLU A 315 21.51 47.29 18.33
C GLU A 315 22.08 47.51 19.75
N ARG A 316 23.27 46.96 20.04
CA ARG A 316 23.97 47.15 21.33
C ARG A 316 24.36 48.60 21.59
N MET A 317 24.74 49.35 20.54
CA MET A 317 25.00 50.79 20.64
C MET A 317 23.74 51.56 21.03
N GLY A 318 22.56 51.13 20.56
CA GLY A 318 21.27 51.65 21.00
C GLY A 318 21.06 51.45 22.49
N TRP A 319 21.35 50.24 23.00
CA TRP A 319 21.29 49.97 24.44
C TRP A 319 22.29 50.81 25.26
N ARG A 320 23.51 51.03 24.75
CA ARG A 320 24.51 51.91 25.38
C ARG A 320 24.02 53.35 25.48
N ARG A 321 23.35 53.86 24.43
CA ARG A 321 22.71 55.19 24.45
C ARG A 321 21.61 55.26 25.50
N LEU A 322 20.69 54.29 25.54
CA LEU A 322 19.62 54.22 26.54
C LEU A 322 20.15 54.14 27.97
N HIS A 323 21.22 53.38 28.21
CA HIS A 323 21.87 53.34 29.52
C HIS A 323 22.54 54.68 29.89
N GLY A 324 23.07 55.40 28.91
CA GLY A 324 23.71 56.71 29.09
C GLY A 324 22.73 57.83 29.46
N THR A 325 21.44 57.73 29.10
CA THR A 325 20.41 58.72 29.46
C THR A 325 20.05 58.71 30.95
N ARG A 326 20.58 57.76 31.74
CA ARG A 326 20.52 57.75 33.21
C ARG A 326 20.99 59.05 33.86
N GLN A 327 21.94 59.76 33.24
CA GLN A 327 22.42 61.07 33.72
C GLN A 327 21.39 62.21 33.54
N LEU A 328 20.31 61.97 32.79
CA LEU A 328 19.26 62.94 32.47
C LEU A 328 17.94 62.71 33.25
N GLY A 329 17.90 61.73 34.18
CA GLY A 329 16.76 61.50 35.06
C GLY A 329 15.69 60.52 34.56
N GLU A 330 15.96 59.78 33.48
CA GLU A 330 15.06 58.70 33.01
C GLU A 330 15.38 57.33 33.65
N GLU A 331 14.33 56.52 33.84
CA GLU A 331 14.34 55.22 34.51
C GLU A 331 14.87 54.08 33.61
N PHE A 332 16.10 54.10 33.08
CA PHE A 332 16.73 52.93 32.42
C PHE A 332 18.10 52.61 33.06
N ASP A 333 18.20 51.51 33.82
CA ASP A 333 19.40 51.23 34.66
C ASP A 333 20.17 49.96 34.26
N THR A 334 19.61 49.10 33.41
CA THR A 334 20.24 47.83 33.06
C THR A 334 21.48 48.06 32.18
N PRO A 335 22.68 47.58 32.59
CA PRO A 335 23.87 47.71 31.75
C PRO A 335 23.70 46.96 30.42
N PRO A 336 24.27 47.46 29.31
CA PRO A 336 24.12 46.83 27.98
C PRO A 336 24.57 45.36 27.91
N THR A 337 25.56 44.96 28.70
CA THR A 337 25.99 43.56 28.81
C THR A 337 24.95 42.68 29.50
N VAL A 338 24.35 43.16 30.60
CA VAL A 338 23.27 42.45 31.31
C VAL A 338 22.02 42.36 30.43
N LEU A 339 21.70 43.42 29.69
CA LEU A 339 20.61 43.41 28.72
C LEU A 339 20.86 42.39 27.60
N ALA A 340 22.09 42.32 27.06
CA ALA A 340 22.47 41.32 26.06
C ALA A 340 22.22 39.89 26.57
N ARG A 341 22.57 39.62 27.83
CA ARG A 341 22.34 38.33 28.50
C ARG A 341 20.86 38.02 28.69
N ALA A 342 20.05 39.03 29.02
CA ALA A 342 18.60 38.89 29.11
C ALA A 342 17.97 38.58 27.74
N VAL A 343 18.41 39.27 26.67
CA VAL A 343 17.98 39.01 25.29
C VAL A 343 18.39 37.61 24.85
N PHE A 344 19.62 37.18 25.16
CA PHE A 344 20.09 35.81 24.86
C PHE A 344 19.21 34.76 25.54
N THR A 345 18.86 35.00 26.81
CA THR A 345 17.94 34.15 27.58
C THR A 345 16.53 34.14 26.97
N ALA A 346 16.02 35.29 26.53
CA ALA A 346 14.72 35.41 25.88
C ALA A 346 14.70 34.67 24.53
N VAL A 347 15.78 34.71 23.76
CA VAL A 347 15.88 34.02 22.48
C VAL A 347 15.79 32.50 22.66
N LEU A 348 16.58 31.93 23.58
CA LEU A 348 16.59 30.48 23.85
C LEU A 348 15.36 29.99 24.62
N GLY A 349 15.01 30.68 25.71
CA GLY A 349 13.93 30.27 26.61
C GLY A 349 12.53 30.73 26.19
N GLY A 350 12.43 31.71 25.30
CA GLY A 350 11.16 32.25 24.79
C GLY A 350 10.40 33.14 25.77
N PRO A 351 9.27 33.71 25.33
CA PRO A 351 8.39 34.48 26.20
C PRO A 351 7.91 33.65 27.39
N ALA A 352 7.74 34.27 28.54
CA ALA A 352 7.28 33.61 29.76
C ALA A 352 6.35 34.51 30.57
N ALA A 353 5.50 33.91 31.42
CA ALA A 353 4.73 34.68 32.37
C ALA A 353 5.68 35.41 33.34
N HIS A 354 5.23 36.54 33.91
CA HIS A 354 6.10 37.40 34.72
C HIS A 354 6.87 36.65 35.82
N ALA A 355 6.21 35.78 36.59
CA ALA A 355 6.86 35.00 37.65
C ALA A 355 7.97 34.08 37.13
N ASP A 356 7.70 33.36 36.03
CA ASP A 356 8.66 32.44 35.41
C ASP A 356 9.82 33.20 34.77
N ALA A 357 9.54 34.38 34.18
CA ALA A 357 10.55 35.27 33.62
C ALA A 357 11.52 35.78 34.70
N VAL A 358 10.99 36.22 35.85
CA VAL A 358 11.80 36.65 37.01
C VAL A 358 12.65 35.48 37.50
N ALA A 359 12.05 34.30 37.71
CA ALA A 359 12.75 33.11 38.18
C ALA A 359 13.87 32.68 37.22
N ARG A 360 13.64 32.78 35.90
CA ARG A 360 14.63 32.43 34.87
C ARG A 360 15.82 33.37 34.89
N LEU A 361 15.60 34.68 34.93
CA LEU A 361 16.69 35.66 34.98
C LEU A 361 17.48 35.56 36.31
N ALA A 362 16.78 35.43 37.43
CA ALA A 362 17.40 35.24 38.75
C ALA A 362 18.23 33.96 38.81
N GLY A 363 17.71 32.86 38.26
CA GLY A 363 18.41 31.57 38.16
C GLY A 363 19.71 31.63 37.35
N LEU A 364 19.83 32.59 36.44
CA LEU A 364 21.04 32.88 35.65
C LEU A 364 21.88 34.05 36.21
N ARG A 365 21.54 34.52 37.42
CA ARG A 365 22.23 35.59 38.16
C ARG A 365 22.18 36.96 37.45
N LEU A 366 21.08 37.26 36.78
CA LEU A 366 20.83 38.56 36.15
C LEU A 366 19.96 39.42 37.08
N GLU A 367 20.60 40.10 38.03
CA GLU A 367 19.93 40.85 39.11
C GLU A 367 20.12 42.37 39.00
N PRO A 368 19.13 43.20 39.43
CA PRO A 368 17.79 42.80 39.91
C PRO A 368 16.90 42.33 38.75
N ALA A 369 16.38 41.11 38.81
CA ALA A 369 15.66 40.48 37.69
C ALA A 369 14.46 41.31 37.19
N GLU A 370 13.67 41.89 38.11
CA GLU A 370 12.53 42.75 37.77
C GLU A 370 12.93 44.01 36.99
N ARG A 371 14.09 44.59 37.32
CA ARG A 371 14.61 45.77 36.61
C ARG A 371 15.07 45.39 35.21
N VAL A 372 15.80 44.28 35.10
CA VAL A 372 16.25 43.74 33.80
C VAL A 372 15.04 43.44 32.91
N LEU A 373 13.97 42.85 33.45
CA LEU A 373 12.73 42.61 32.70
C LEU A 373 12.07 43.89 32.20
N THR A 374 11.98 44.91 33.07
CA THR A 374 11.36 46.20 32.72
C THR A 374 12.09 46.86 31.55
N ASP A 375 13.41 46.93 31.64
CA ASP A 375 14.26 47.54 30.61
C ASP A 375 14.27 46.69 29.33
N HIS A 376 14.27 45.36 29.46
CA HIS A 376 14.12 44.43 28.33
C HIS A 376 12.79 44.63 27.60
N ARG A 377 11.67 44.72 28.33
CA ARG A 377 10.33 44.96 27.78
C ARG A 377 10.23 46.29 27.02
N PHE A 378 11.00 47.30 27.42
CA PHE A 378 11.08 48.57 26.71
C PHE A 378 11.76 48.44 25.34
N CYS A 379 12.83 47.63 25.25
CA CYS A 379 13.54 47.37 24.00
C CYS A 379 12.77 46.39 23.10
N TYR A 380 12.22 45.33 23.69
CA TYR A 380 11.50 44.24 23.03
C TYR A 380 10.09 44.13 23.62
N PRO A 381 9.16 45.00 23.19
CA PRO A 381 7.79 44.97 23.70
C PRO A 381 7.10 43.66 23.30
N PRO A 382 6.49 42.94 24.27
CA PRO A 382 5.94 41.63 24.03
C PRO A 382 4.68 41.66 23.16
N ARG A 383 4.51 40.62 22.34
CA ARG A 383 3.33 40.43 21.48
C ARG A 383 2.05 40.24 22.29
N ASP A 384 2.19 39.64 23.47
CA ASP A 384 1.16 39.49 24.47
C ASP A 384 1.58 40.27 25.71
N ARG A 385 0.73 41.21 26.16
CA ARG A 385 1.00 42.00 27.35
C ARG A 385 1.00 41.17 28.64
N ALA A 386 0.52 39.93 28.59
CA ALA A 386 0.59 38.96 29.69
C ALA A 386 1.94 38.22 29.79
N LEU A 387 2.79 38.32 28.75
CA LEU A 387 4.09 37.67 28.69
C LEU A 387 5.22 38.70 28.76
N GLU A 388 6.36 38.27 29.26
CA GLU A 388 7.62 39.01 29.32
C GLU A 388 8.70 38.23 28.54
N LEU A 389 9.91 38.79 28.42
CA LEU A 389 11.03 38.18 27.66
C LEU A 389 10.69 37.89 26.19
N GLU A 390 10.11 38.88 25.49
CA GLU A 390 9.95 38.78 24.04
C GLU A 390 11.32 38.63 23.35
N PRO A 391 11.52 37.59 22.54
CA PRO A 391 12.78 37.37 21.84
C PRO A 391 13.16 38.53 20.92
N LEU A 392 14.47 38.66 20.67
CA LEU A 392 14.96 39.41 19.51
C LEU A 392 14.32 38.84 18.24
N LEU A 393 13.89 39.70 17.33
CA LEU A 393 13.33 39.34 16.04
C LEU A 393 14.00 40.15 14.93
N PRO A 394 14.03 39.65 13.68
CA PRO A 394 13.53 38.36 13.23
C PRO A 394 14.36 37.16 13.72
N ASP A 395 13.77 35.96 13.74
CA ASP A 395 14.41 34.72 14.24
C ASP A 395 15.83 34.50 13.71
N ARG A 396 16.09 34.80 12.44
CA ARG A 396 17.41 34.57 11.83
C ARG A 396 18.49 35.45 12.45
N LEU A 397 18.16 36.71 12.73
CA LEU A 397 19.05 37.64 13.42
C LEU A 397 19.24 37.23 14.90
N ALA A 398 18.21 36.62 15.50
CA ALA A 398 18.28 36.07 16.85
C ALA A 398 19.15 34.81 16.95
N GLU A 399 19.07 33.93 15.96
CA GLU A 399 19.97 32.78 15.80
C GLU A 399 21.43 33.25 15.69
N ASP A 400 21.69 34.30 14.91
CA ASP A 400 23.04 34.90 14.80
C ASP A 400 23.48 35.59 16.09
N PHE A 401 22.57 36.24 16.80
CA PHE A 401 22.87 36.83 18.11
C PHE A 401 23.30 35.78 19.13
N VAL A 402 22.64 34.63 19.16
CA VAL A 402 23.05 33.50 20.00
C VAL A 402 24.42 32.98 19.57
N ALA A 403 24.65 32.81 18.27
CA ALA A 403 25.92 32.31 17.74
C ALA A 403 27.10 33.24 18.04
N LEU A 404 26.93 34.57 17.91
CA LEU A 404 27.96 35.57 18.15
C LEU A 404 28.23 35.83 19.64
N LEU A 405 27.30 35.52 20.54
CA LEU A 405 27.59 35.57 21.98
C LEU A 405 28.27 34.29 22.47
N LEU A 406 27.98 33.14 21.86
CA LEU A 406 28.63 31.87 22.18
C LEU A 406 30.10 31.86 21.75
N PRO A 407 31.05 31.49 22.63
CA PRO A 407 32.46 31.47 22.26
C PRO A 407 32.75 30.42 21.19
N GLY A 408 33.57 30.76 20.19
CA GLY A 408 34.08 29.83 19.17
C GLY A 408 34.03 30.31 17.71
N HIS A 409 33.59 31.55 17.45
CA HIS A 409 33.64 32.17 16.12
C HIS A 409 34.83 33.14 15.98
N ASP A 410 35.25 33.39 14.74
CA ASP A 410 36.38 34.28 14.40
C ASP A 410 35.94 35.64 13.83
N VAL A 411 34.70 36.06 14.14
CA VAL A 411 34.16 37.34 13.64
C VAL A 411 34.82 38.52 14.34
N THR A 412 35.65 39.24 13.59
CA THR A 412 36.38 40.42 14.08
C THR A 412 35.44 41.52 14.59
N GLY A 413 35.73 42.07 15.77
CA GLY A 413 35.00 43.22 16.33
C GLY A 413 33.73 42.85 17.10
N TYR A 414 33.42 41.56 17.26
CA TYR A 414 32.32 41.09 18.10
C TYR A 414 32.85 40.08 19.13
N ASP A 415 33.08 40.53 20.36
CA ASP A 415 33.60 39.65 21.41
C ASP A 415 32.49 38.76 22.00
N PRO A 416 32.68 37.43 22.06
CA PRO A 416 31.73 36.53 22.72
C PRO A 416 31.71 36.75 24.23
N ASP A 417 30.59 36.39 24.88
CA ASP A 417 30.45 36.49 26.34
C ASP A 417 30.60 35.08 26.96
N PRO A 418 31.65 34.81 27.76
CA PRO A 418 31.85 33.50 28.38
C PRO A 418 30.65 32.99 29.20
N TRP A 419 29.86 33.89 29.79
CA TRP A 419 28.64 33.51 30.54
C TRP A 419 27.64 32.74 29.68
N SER A 420 27.58 33.01 28.37
CA SER A 420 26.62 32.39 27.46
C SER A 420 26.85 30.88 27.27
N ALA A 421 28.05 30.37 27.53
CA ALA A 421 28.39 28.95 27.33
C ALA A 421 27.60 28.02 28.26
N ASP A 422 27.32 28.47 29.49
CA ASP A 422 26.63 27.66 30.52
C ASP A 422 25.11 27.81 30.46
N VAL A 423 24.59 28.79 29.71
CA VAL A 423 23.17 29.14 29.71
C VAL A 423 22.29 28.08 29.03
N PRO A 424 22.63 27.54 27.84
CA PRO A 424 21.89 26.42 27.27
C PRO A 424 21.79 25.24 28.23
N ARG A 425 22.89 24.93 28.93
CA ARG A 425 22.95 23.85 29.92
C ARG A 425 21.98 24.08 31.08
N ALA A 426 21.96 25.30 31.62
CA ALA A 426 21.06 25.70 32.69
C ALA A 426 19.59 25.71 32.27
N LEU A 427 19.28 26.19 31.05
CA LEU A 427 17.90 26.22 30.51
C LEU A 427 17.36 24.82 30.22
N LEU A 428 18.22 23.90 29.79
CA LEU A 428 17.87 22.50 29.57
C LEU A 428 17.88 21.67 30.87
N GLY A 429 18.17 22.30 32.02
CA GLY A 429 18.12 21.66 33.32
C GLY A 429 19.14 20.55 33.55
N LEU A 430 20.28 20.53 32.82
CA LEU A 430 21.26 19.44 32.96
C LEU A 430 21.90 19.38 34.37
N ASP A 431 21.92 20.50 35.09
CA ASP A 431 22.50 20.61 36.43
C ASP A 431 21.47 20.56 37.57
N ARG A 432 20.18 20.34 37.27
CA ARG A 432 19.11 20.28 38.28
C ARG A 432 18.37 18.94 38.24
N PRO A 433 17.92 18.43 39.39
CA PRO A 433 17.19 17.16 39.47
C PRO A 433 15.72 17.24 39.00
N ASP A 434 15.18 18.45 38.80
CA ASP A 434 13.81 18.66 38.34
C ASP A 434 13.70 18.46 36.81
N GLU A 435 12.55 17.97 36.36
CA GLU A 435 12.30 17.70 34.95
C GLU A 435 12.26 19.01 34.14
N PRO A 436 13.05 19.16 33.06
CA PRO A 436 13.15 20.43 32.34
C PRO A 436 11.83 20.77 31.63
N ASP A 437 11.47 22.06 31.64
CA ASP A 437 10.27 22.58 30.98
C ASP A 437 10.26 22.16 29.49
N PRO A 438 9.27 21.39 29.02
CA PRO A 438 9.21 20.90 27.65
C PRO A 438 9.20 22.03 26.60
N ALA A 439 8.54 23.15 26.87
CA ALA A 439 8.46 24.28 25.95
C ALA A 439 9.81 25.00 25.82
N VAL A 440 10.50 25.19 26.94
CA VAL A 440 11.86 25.75 26.97
C VAL A 440 12.85 24.81 26.29
N THR A 441 12.73 23.50 26.54
CA THR A 441 13.56 22.46 25.93
C THR A 441 13.41 22.44 24.41
N ALA A 442 12.16 22.36 23.93
CA ALA A 442 11.83 22.38 22.51
C ALA A 442 12.40 23.62 21.82
N ARG A 443 12.23 24.80 22.42
CA ARG A 443 12.72 26.05 21.86
C ARG A 443 14.23 26.13 21.85
N THR A 444 14.88 25.84 22.97
CA THR A 444 16.34 25.93 23.12
C THR A 444 17.03 25.02 22.09
N VAL A 445 16.61 23.76 21.99
CA VAL A 445 17.16 22.80 21.01
C VAL A 445 16.89 23.27 19.58
N THR A 446 15.68 23.76 19.27
CA THR A 446 15.33 24.20 17.92
C THR A 446 16.13 25.43 17.47
N VAL A 447 16.32 26.42 18.34
CA VAL A 447 17.09 27.63 18.04
C VAL A 447 18.56 27.28 17.85
N LEU A 448 19.14 26.49 18.75
CA LEU A 448 20.53 26.04 18.63
C LEU A 448 20.74 25.19 17.37
N ALA A 449 19.82 24.28 17.04
CA ALA A 449 19.91 23.49 15.81
C ALA A 449 19.82 24.37 14.54
N SER A 450 18.97 25.40 14.56
CA SER A 450 18.85 26.35 13.44
C SER A 450 20.09 27.23 13.28
N ALA A 451 20.71 27.63 14.38
CA ALA A 451 21.98 28.37 14.37
C ALA A 451 23.15 27.46 13.94
N ALA A 452 23.18 26.21 14.43
CA ALA A 452 24.17 25.20 14.08
C ALA A 452 24.21 24.86 12.58
N ASP A 453 23.13 25.11 11.84
CA ASP A 453 23.13 24.95 10.39
C ASP A 453 24.09 25.91 9.65
N ARG A 454 24.42 27.07 10.25
CA ARG A 454 25.41 28.02 9.70
C ARG A 454 26.68 28.14 10.52
N TRP A 455 26.59 27.91 11.82
CA TRP A 455 27.66 28.20 12.77
C TRP A 455 28.24 26.89 13.33
N PRO A 456 29.40 26.42 12.83
CA PRO A 456 29.99 25.16 13.25
C PRO A 456 30.29 25.08 14.76
N HIS A 457 30.68 26.18 15.39
CA HIS A 457 30.97 26.21 16.83
C HIS A 457 29.70 26.03 17.68
N VAL A 458 28.55 26.49 17.21
CA VAL A 458 27.25 26.23 17.84
C VAL A 458 26.87 24.76 17.70
N ALA A 459 27.15 24.16 16.53
CA ALA A 459 26.92 22.75 16.28
C ALA A 459 27.73 21.85 17.23
N GLY A 460 29.01 22.18 17.47
CA GLY A 460 29.86 21.48 18.44
C GLY A 460 29.26 21.54 19.86
N ARG A 461 28.88 22.73 20.33
CA ARG A 461 28.28 22.91 21.67
C ARG A 461 26.94 22.20 21.83
N LEU A 462 26.07 22.27 20.81
CA LEU A 462 24.81 21.53 20.82
C LEU A 462 25.07 20.01 20.83
N GLY A 463 26.08 19.57 20.09
CA GLY A 463 26.53 18.18 20.07
C GLY A 463 26.98 17.70 21.44
N ASP A 464 27.77 18.48 22.17
CA ASP A 464 28.21 18.15 23.53
C ASP A 464 27.02 17.95 24.47
N LEU A 465 26.06 18.88 24.44
CA LEU A 465 24.84 18.82 25.29
C LEU A 465 23.98 17.59 24.99
N LEU A 466 23.77 17.29 23.70
CA LEU A 466 22.95 16.16 23.29
C LEU A 466 23.67 14.82 23.41
N THR A 467 25.00 14.80 23.41
CA THR A 467 25.77 13.58 23.71
C THR A 467 25.69 13.24 25.19
N GLU A 468 25.71 14.23 26.08
CA GLU A 468 25.51 14.02 27.52
C GLU A 468 24.08 13.59 27.86
N ARG A 469 23.07 14.19 27.20
CA ARG A 469 21.65 13.92 27.44
C ARG A 469 20.86 13.76 26.12
N PRO A 470 20.97 12.62 25.42
CA PRO A 470 20.30 12.41 24.13
C PRO A 470 18.77 12.40 24.22
N ASP A 471 18.22 12.09 25.40
CA ASP A 471 16.77 12.11 25.65
C ASP A 471 16.15 13.50 25.50
N LEU A 472 16.94 14.58 25.67
CA LEU A 472 16.48 15.95 25.48
C LEU A 472 16.04 16.22 24.04
N ALA A 473 16.69 15.60 23.04
CA ALA A 473 16.27 15.73 21.64
C ALA A 473 14.88 15.14 21.40
N VAL A 474 14.57 14.00 22.05
CA VAL A 474 13.26 13.35 21.95
C VAL A 474 12.19 14.14 22.71
N ARG A 475 12.51 14.64 23.90
CA ARG A 475 11.64 15.50 24.71
C ARG A 475 11.33 16.83 24.03
N ALA A 476 12.28 17.38 23.27
CA ALA A 476 12.11 18.59 22.48
C ALA A 476 11.08 18.44 21.33
N GLY A 477 10.66 17.21 21.02
CA GLY A 477 9.57 16.93 20.08
C GLY A 477 10.01 16.87 18.61
N SER A 478 9.05 16.55 17.74
CA SER A 478 9.32 16.30 16.31
C SER A 478 9.94 17.48 15.57
N ALA A 479 9.61 18.73 15.94
CA ALA A 479 10.14 19.91 15.25
C ALA A 479 11.64 20.12 15.54
N ALA A 480 12.05 19.93 16.79
CA ALA A 480 13.45 19.97 17.19
C ALA A 480 14.25 18.84 16.52
N LEU A 481 13.71 17.61 16.51
CA LEU A 481 14.32 16.47 15.80
C LEU A 481 14.49 16.75 14.30
N ALA A 482 13.50 17.36 13.66
CA ALA A 482 13.62 17.76 12.25
C ALA A 482 14.69 18.85 12.04
N ALA A 483 14.77 19.86 12.93
CA ALA A 483 15.80 20.89 12.87
C ALA A 483 17.22 20.30 13.04
N LEU A 484 17.39 19.37 14.00
CA LEU A 484 18.63 18.63 14.19
C LEU A 484 19.00 17.82 12.95
N ALA A 485 18.02 17.14 12.34
CA ALA A 485 18.22 16.41 11.10
C ALA A 485 18.64 17.31 9.93
N THR A 486 18.28 18.60 9.93
CA THR A 486 18.69 19.55 8.86
C THR A 486 19.99 20.31 9.14
N ALA A 487 20.47 20.35 10.39
CA ALA A 487 21.62 21.15 10.78
C ALA A 487 22.93 20.63 10.16
N ARG A 488 23.42 21.26 9.09
CA ARG A 488 24.54 20.75 8.26
C ARG A 488 25.84 20.51 9.03
N HIS A 489 26.16 21.35 10.00
CA HIS A 489 27.40 21.22 10.77
C HIS A 489 27.27 20.35 12.03
N LEU A 490 26.08 19.84 12.35
CA LEU A 490 25.90 18.92 13.47
C LEU A 490 26.47 17.54 13.11
N ASP A 491 27.34 17.02 13.96
CA ASP A 491 27.93 15.70 13.78
C ASP A 491 26.84 14.61 13.82
N THR A 492 26.91 13.66 12.89
CA THR A 492 25.99 12.53 12.84
C THR A 492 26.17 11.57 14.00
N ASP A 493 27.30 11.60 14.73
CA ASP A 493 27.50 10.83 15.98
C ASP A 493 26.52 11.25 17.07
N VAL A 494 26.16 12.53 17.11
CA VAL A 494 25.14 13.05 18.04
C VAL A 494 23.77 12.46 17.69
N LEU A 495 23.40 12.46 16.41
CA LEU A 495 22.14 11.88 15.95
C LEU A 495 22.09 10.37 16.20
N LEU A 496 23.23 9.68 16.08
CA LEU A 496 23.36 8.26 16.38
C LEU A 496 23.14 7.98 17.88
N ALA A 497 23.57 8.87 18.77
CA ALA A 497 23.30 8.77 20.20
C ALA A 497 21.80 9.01 20.52
N VAL A 498 21.11 9.83 19.73
CA VAL A 498 19.68 10.13 19.91
C VAL A 498 18.77 8.99 19.43
N GLU A 499 19.11 8.30 18.34
CA GLU A 499 18.22 7.31 17.69
C GLU A 499 17.69 6.20 18.64
N PRO A 500 18.52 5.60 19.52
CA PRO A 500 18.06 4.58 20.46
C PRO A 500 17.00 5.04 21.47
N HIS A 501 16.85 6.36 21.68
CA HIS A 501 15.86 6.92 22.61
C HIS A 501 14.47 7.07 21.96
N PHE A 502 14.32 6.78 20.67
CA PHE A 502 13.01 6.79 20.03
C PHE A 502 12.13 5.63 20.54
N PRO A 503 10.84 5.87 20.81
CA PRO A 503 9.93 4.82 21.24
C PRO A 503 9.83 3.71 20.18
N ALA A 504 9.69 2.46 20.63
CA ALA A 504 9.51 1.31 19.74
C ALA A 504 8.14 1.31 19.03
N GLY A 505 7.11 1.83 19.71
CA GLY A 505 5.75 1.98 19.16
C GLY A 505 5.52 3.32 18.46
N ARG A 506 4.40 3.41 17.72
CA ARG A 506 3.96 4.63 17.03
C ARG A 506 3.68 5.76 18.03
N ARG A 507 4.25 6.94 17.78
CA ARG A 507 4.00 8.18 18.53
C ARG A 507 3.86 9.33 17.54
N ALA A 508 2.62 9.69 17.23
CA ALA A 508 2.31 10.66 16.17
C ALA A 508 3.01 12.01 16.34
N ASP A 509 3.28 12.42 17.59
CA ASP A 509 4.01 13.62 17.99
C ASP A 509 5.52 13.58 17.71
N LEU A 510 6.10 12.40 17.42
CA LEU A 510 7.53 12.19 17.19
C LEU A 510 7.86 11.53 15.85
N ASP A 511 6.93 10.77 15.26
CA ASP A 511 7.20 9.87 14.13
C ASP A 511 7.87 10.59 12.94
N ALA A 512 7.45 11.82 12.62
CA ALA A 512 8.01 12.61 11.51
C ALA A 512 9.46 13.05 11.78
N GLY A 513 9.76 13.52 12.99
CA GLY A 513 11.10 13.93 13.41
C GLY A 513 12.05 12.74 13.53
N ALA A 514 11.59 11.63 14.10
CA ALA A 514 12.35 10.39 14.18
C ALA A 514 12.69 9.84 12.78
N ALA A 515 11.74 9.90 11.84
CA ALA A 515 11.99 9.55 10.45
C ALA A 515 13.03 10.47 9.79
N ALA A 516 13.00 11.77 10.05
CA ALA A 516 13.98 12.72 9.50
C ALA A 516 15.41 12.46 10.03
N VAL A 517 15.55 12.19 11.33
CA VAL A 517 16.85 11.84 11.94
C VAL A 517 17.38 10.51 11.36
N THR A 518 16.52 9.49 11.30
CA THR A 518 16.91 8.17 10.76
C THR A 518 17.27 8.25 9.28
N ASP A 519 16.54 9.04 8.49
CA ASP A 519 16.82 9.26 7.06
C ASP A 519 18.19 9.94 6.85
N ARG A 520 18.53 10.94 7.68
CA ARG A 520 19.85 11.56 7.65
C ARG A 520 20.97 10.57 8.00
N LEU A 521 20.79 9.79 9.07
CA LEU A 521 21.76 8.76 9.47
C LEU A 521 22.00 7.74 8.35
N VAL A 522 20.93 7.28 7.69
CA VAL A 522 21.04 6.37 6.54
C VAL A 522 21.79 7.04 5.39
N ARG A 523 21.41 8.26 5.00
CA ARG A 523 22.01 8.97 3.87
C ARG A 523 23.51 9.25 4.04
N GLU A 524 23.94 9.59 5.26
CA GLU A 524 25.31 10.04 5.53
C GLU A 524 26.23 8.92 6.03
N ARG A 525 25.68 7.81 6.55
CA ARG A 525 26.48 6.73 7.16
C ARG A 525 26.32 5.36 6.52
N VAL A 526 25.32 5.16 5.67
CA VAL A 526 25.13 3.90 4.93
C VAL A 526 25.58 4.11 3.50
N ASP A 527 26.68 3.46 3.15
CA ASP A 527 27.27 3.45 1.82
C ASP A 527 27.58 2.01 1.36
N ASP A 528 28.20 1.87 0.18
CA ASP A 528 28.55 0.56 -0.39
C ASP A 528 29.63 -0.20 0.42
N ARG A 529 30.32 0.46 1.35
CA ARG A 529 31.35 -0.13 2.23
C ARG A 529 30.78 -0.58 3.57
N THR A 530 29.57 -0.15 3.90
CA THR A 530 28.88 -0.50 5.12
C THR A 530 28.61 -2.01 5.13
N ARG A 531 28.84 -2.66 6.27
CA ARG A 531 28.57 -4.11 6.40
C ARG A 531 27.10 -4.36 6.09
N LEU A 532 26.83 -5.41 5.31
CA LEU A 532 25.48 -5.74 4.86
C LEU A 532 24.48 -5.83 6.01
N HIS A 533 24.88 -6.40 7.15
CA HIS A 533 24.06 -6.50 8.36
C HIS A 533 23.65 -5.11 8.90
N ASP A 534 24.61 -4.19 8.99
CA ASP A 534 24.35 -2.84 9.50
C ASP A 534 23.48 -2.05 8.51
N ALA A 535 23.74 -2.20 7.21
CA ALA A 535 22.91 -1.61 6.16
C ALA A 535 21.45 -2.13 6.22
N ALA A 536 21.26 -3.44 6.36
CA ALA A 536 19.94 -4.06 6.49
C ALA A 536 19.18 -3.55 7.72
N SER A 537 19.85 -3.48 8.87
CA SER A 537 19.30 -2.93 10.12
C SER A 537 18.85 -1.48 9.95
N TRP A 538 19.72 -0.63 9.39
CA TRP A 538 19.42 0.79 9.16
C TRP A 538 18.25 1.02 8.21
N TYR A 539 18.22 0.31 7.07
CA TYR A 539 17.10 0.41 6.14
C TYR A 539 15.79 -0.13 6.73
N SER A 540 15.82 -1.15 7.58
CA SER A 540 14.64 -1.69 8.26
C SER A 540 14.07 -0.71 9.29
N ARG A 541 14.94 -0.07 10.08
CA ARG A 541 14.53 1.02 10.98
C ARG A 541 13.91 2.17 10.19
N LEU A 542 14.56 2.61 9.12
CA LEU A 542 14.03 3.67 8.25
C LEU A 542 12.66 3.31 7.66
N THR A 543 12.48 2.06 7.22
CA THR A 543 11.20 1.53 6.72
C THR A 543 10.09 1.69 7.75
N THR A 544 10.35 1.26 8.98
CA THR A 544 9.40 1.39 10.10
C THR A 544 9.09 2.86 10.41
N ARG A 545 10.12 3.71 10.55
CA ARG A 545 9.95 5.14 10.89
C ARG A 545 9.17 5.90 9.82
N LEU A 546 9.48 5.68 8.55
CA LEU A 546 8.72 6.27 7.42
C LEU A 546 7.29 5.75 7.39
N GLY A 547 7.08 4.46 7.68
CA GLY A 547 5.77 3.84 7.77
C GLY A 547 4.89 4.47 8.86
N HIS A 548 5.45 4.69 10.05
CA HIS A 548 4.78 5.37 11.17
C HIS A 548 4.48 6.84 10.88
N ALA A 549 5.41 7.55 10.21
CA ALA A 549 5.24 8.93 9.75
C ALA A 549 4.24 9.09 8.59
N GLY A 550 3.62 8.00 8.11
CA GLY A 550 2.66 8.02 7.00
C GLY A 550 3.29 8.15 5.61
N ARG A 551 4.63 8.14 5.51
CA ARG A 551 5.39 8.20 4.24
C ARG A 551 5.52 6.81 3.62
N LYS A 552 4.37 6.14 3.41
CA LYS A 552 4.27 4.71 3.03
C LYS A 552 5.03 4.36 1.74
N ALA A 553 4.98 5.22 0.73
CA ALA A 553 5.71 4.99 -0.53
C ALA A 553 7.24 5.05 -0.35
N GLU A 554 7.73 5.90 0.56
CA GLU A 554 9.15 5.97 0.91
C GLU A 554 9.57 4.81 1.79
N ALA A 555 8.70 4.39 2.71
CA ALA A 555 8.88 3.18 3.51
C ALA A 555 9.08 1.95 2.63
N VAL A 556 8.27 1.76 1.58
CA VAL A 556 8.43 0.66 0.62
C VAL A 556 9.78 0.73 -0.09
N ARG A 557 10.26 1.92 -0.49
CA ARG A 557 11.58 2.08 -1.12
C ARG A 557 12.73 1.74 -0.17
N ALA A 558 12.66 2.18 1.09
CA ALA A 558 13.62 1.80 2.11
C ALA A 558 13.56 0.29 2.38
N GLY A 559 12.36 -0.29 2.40
CA GLY A 559 12.13 -1.72 2.58
C GLY A 559 12.80 -2.55 1.49
N TYR A 560 12.70 -2.13 0.22
CA TYR A 560 13.42 -2.81 -0.86
C TYR A 560 14.94 -2.76 -0.73
N ARG A 561 15.51 -1.68 -0.16
CA ARG A 561 16.95 -1.61 0.13
C ARG A 561 17.33 -2.53 1.29
N ALA A 562 16.52 -2.59 2.34
CA ALA A 562 16.69 -3.56 3.42
C ALA A 562 16.63 -4.98 2.89
N LEU A 563 15.61 -5.29 2.08
CA LEU A 563 15.42 -6.60 1.47
C LEU A 563 16.61 -7.00 0.58
N ALA A 564 17.14 -6.10 -0.24
CA ALA A 564 18.31 -6.40 -1.07
C ALA A 564 19.58 -6.71 -0.25
N ALA A 565 19.78 -6.02 0.89
CA ALA A 565 20.87 -6.33 1.81
C ALA A 565 20.64 -7.68 2.52
N LEU A 566 19.40 -7.96 2.94
CA LEU A 566 18.99 -9.22 3.57
C LEU A 566 19.07 -10.41 2.60
N ASP A 567 18.74 -10.22 1.31
CA ASP A 567 18.88 -11.25 0.27
C ASP A 567 20.33 -11.72 0.19
N ARG A 568 21.29 -10.78 0.10
CA ARG A 568 22.73 -11.10 0.07
C ARG A 568 23.21 -11.77 1.36
N LEU A 569 22.70 -11.36 2.51
CA LEU A 569 23.03 -12.01 3.79
C LEU A 569 22.46 -13.43 3.87
N THR A 570 21.24 -13.63 3.38
CA THR A 570 20.57 -14.93 3.35
C THR A 570 21.25 -15.89 2.38
N GLU A 571 21.84 -15.41 1.27
CA GLU A 571 22.68 -16.23 0.39
C GLU A 571 23.93 -16.78 1.11
N LEU A 572 24.47 -16.03 2.07
CA LEU A 572 25.66 -16.41 2.83
C LEU A 572 25.34 -17.31 4.03
N ASP A 573 24.25 -17.00 4.74
CA ASP A 573 23.75 -17.78 5.87
C ASP A 573 22.20 -17.71 5.92
N PRO A 574 21.51 -18.66 5.25
CA PRO A 574 20.05 -18.66 5.22
C PRO A 574 19.41 -18.80 6.61
N GLY A 575 20.06 -19.50 7.53
CA GLY A 575 19.53 -19.80 8.86
C GLY A 575 19.58 -18.62 9.82
N ALA A 576 20.56 -17.72 9.67
CA ALA A 576 20.71 -16.56 10.54
C ALA A 576 19.81 -15.37 10.17
N HIS A 577 19.52 -15.16 8.88
CA HIS A 577 18.90 -13.92 8.40
C HIS A 577 17.54 -14.08 7.72
N GLY A 578 17.09 -15.33 7.54
CA GLY A 578 15.81 -15.61 6.88
C GLY A 578 14.59 -15.05 7.62
N ALA A 579 14.61 -15.01 8.97
CA ALA A 579 13.53 -14.43 9.77
C ALA A 579 13.41 -12.91 9.56
N ASP A 580 14.54 -12.17 9.59
CA ASP A 580 14.58 -10.73 9.34
C ASP A 580 14.11 -10.40 7.92
N ARG A 581 14.52 -11.22 6.94
CA ARG A 581 14.05 -11.13 5.56
C ARG A 581 12.54 -11.30 5.44
N ALA A 582 11.96 -12.29 6.14
CA ALA A 582 10.52 -12.51 6.14
C ALA A 582 9.76 -11.35 6.79
N ILE A 583 10.25 -10.79 7.89
CA ILE A 583 9.66 -9.60 8.55
C ILE A 583 9.69 -8.40 7.58
N CYS A 584 10.82 -8.16 6.91
CA CYS A 584 10.94 -7.09 5.92
C CYS A 584 9.91 -7.24 4.77
N LEU A 585 9.73 -8.46 4.25
CA LEU A 585 8.71 -8.76 3.25
C LEU A 585 7.29 -8.51 3.75
N MET A 586 7.00 -8.85 5.01
CA MET A 586 5.69 -8.57 5.64
C MET A 586 5.43 -7.07 5.77
N ASP A 587 6.43 -6.29 6.18
CA ASP A 587 6.32 -4.84 6.32
C ASP A 587 6.09 -4.16 4.96
N ILE A 588 6.86 -4.55 3.94
CA ILE A 588 6.65 -4.10 2.54
C ILE A 588 5.23 -4.45 2.09
N GLY A 589 4.79 -5.69 2.30
CA GLY A 589 3.44 -6.14 1.95
C GLY A 589 2.34 -5.36 2.66
N GLY A 590 2.51 -5.07 3.96
CA GLY A 590 1.61 -4.23 4.74
C GLY A 590 1.48 -2.81 4.15
N PHE A 591 2.61 -2.15 3.87
CA PHE A 591 2.59 -0.81 3.31
C PHE A 591 2.09 -0.75 1.85
N LEU A 592 2.32 -1.79 1.05
CA LEU A 592 1.72 -1.91 -0.28
C LEU A 592 0.19 -2.06 -0.19
N SER A 593 -0.31 -2.81 0.80
CA SER A 593 -1.75 -2.90 1.06
C SER A 593 -2.34 -1.56 1.48
N ASP A 594 -1.66 -0.80 2.35
CA ASP A 594 -2.08 0.55 2.74
C ASP A 594 -2.17 1.51 1.52
N LEU A 595 -1.38 1.26 0.49
CA LEU A 595 -1.37 2.01 -0.78
C LEU A 595 -2.36 1.45 -1.82
N GLY A 596 -3.20 0.47 -1.47
CA GLY A 596 -4.15 -0.18 -2.37
C GLY A 596 -3.54 -1.17 -3.37
N ARG A 597 -2.22 -1.43 -3.29
CA ARG A 597 -1.48 -2.34 -4.18
C ARG A 597 -1.57 -3.78 -3.67
N HIS A 598 -2.79 -4.27 -3.50
CA HIS A 598 -3.06 -5.56 -2.84
C HIS A 598 -2.46 -6.78 -3.55
N ARG A 599 -2.34 -6.76 -4.89
CA ARG A 599 -1.71 -7.87 -5.64
C ARG A 599 -0.23 -8.03 -5.29
N GLU A 600 0.52 -6.93 -5.27
CA GLU A 600 1.93 -6.94 -4.89
C GLU A 600 2.09 -7.26 -3.40
N ALA A 601 1.17 -6.78 -2.55
CA ALA A 601 1.15 -7.14 -1.13
C ALA A 601 1.00 -8.66 -0.91
N VAL A 602 0.16 -9.34 -1.70
CA VAL A 602 0.01 -10.81 -1.66
C VAL A 602 1.31 -11.50 -2.03
N GLU A 603 2.03 -11.03 -3.04
CA GLU A 603 3.31 -11.61 -3.47
C GLU A 603 4.34 -11.57 -2.33
N HIS A 604 4.57 -10.39 -1.73
CA HIS A 604 5.56 -10.24 -0.66
C HIS A 604 5.19 -11.03 0.59
N THR A 605 3.91 -10.99 1.00
CA THR A 605 3.46 -11.77 2.16
C THR A 605 3.48 -13.27 1.90
N GLY A 606 3.28 -13.72 0.65
CA GLY A 606 3.40 -15.13 0.26
C GLY A 606 4.85 -15.60 0.34
N ARG A 607 5.79 -14.84 -0.23
CA ARG A 607 7.24 -15.12 -0.11
C ARG A 607 7.72 -15.18 1.34
N ALA A 608 7.18 -14.33 2.21
CA ALA A 608 7.47 -14.38 3.64
C ALA A 608 6.99 -15.69 4.28
N VAL A 609 5.79 -16.17 3.93
CA VAL A 609 5.24 -17.45 4.39
C VAL A 609 6.12 -18.62 3.93
N ASP A 610 6.49 -18.65 2.65
CA ASP A 610 7.31 -19.74 2.09
C ASP A 610 8.68 -19.81 2.77
N LEU A 611 9.33 -18.66 2.96
CA LEU A 611 10.61 -18.57 3.65
C LEU A 611 10.53 -19.04 5.11
N LEU A 612 9.49 -18.65 5.84
CA LEU A 612 9.31 -19.06 7.23
C LEU A 612 8.96 -20.55 7.37
N ARG A 613 8.31 -21.15 6.36
CA ARG A 613 8.13 -22.61 6.29
C ARG A 613 9.46 -23.33 6.11
N GLU A 614 10.35 -22.82 5.25
CA GLU A 614 11.67 -23.41 5.02
C GLU A 614 12.55 -23.36 6.27
N ILE A 615 12.55 -22.22 6.98
CA ILE A 615 13.34 -22.03 8.21
C ILE A 615 12.77 -22.85 9.39
N GLY A 616 11.46 -23.10 9.38
CA GLY A 616 10.77 -23.80 10.46
C GLY A 616 10.46 -22.93 11.70
N ASP A 617 10.51 -21.60 11.58
CA ASP A 617 10.10 -20.67 12.63
C ASP A 617 8.56 -20.61 12.72
N ARG A 618 8.00 -21.52 13.52
CA ARG A 618 6.55 -21.67 13.68
C ARG A 618 5.86 -20.41 14.23
N PRO A 619 6.38 -19.71 15.27
CA PRO A 619 5.78 -18.46 15.74
C PRO A 619 5.72 -17.35 14.66
N ALA A 620 6.81 -17.12 13.93
CA ALA A 620 6.83 -16.11 12.88
C ALA A 620 5.93 -16.50 11.70
N LEU A 621 5.94 -17.78 11.31
CA LEU A 621 5.08 -18.33 10.26
C LEU A 621 3.60 -18.11 10.59
N ALA A 622 3.17 -18.32 11.83
CA ALA A 622 1.80 -18.11 12.24
C ALA A 622 1.35 -16.65 12.05
N LEU A 623 2.22 -15.68 12.36
CA LEU A 623 1.96 -14.25 12.13
C LEU A 623 1.93 -13.92 10.63
N ALA A 624 2.89 -14.44 9.85
CA ALA A 624 2.96 -14.24 8.41
C ALA A 624 1.70 -14.77 7.70
N LEU A 625 1.21 -15.94 8.07
CA LEU A 625 -0.02 -16.55 7.53
C LEU A 625 -1.27 -15.71 7.85
N SER A 626 -1.35 -15.15 9.07
CA SER A 626 -2.43 -14.22 9.44
C SER A 626 -2.44 -12.97 8.55
N ASN A 627 -1.27 -12.39 8.29
CA ASN A 627 -1.11 -11.22 7.41
C ASN A 627 -1.38 -11.58 5.94
N HIS A 628 -0.81 -12.67 5.44
CA HIS A 628 -1.00 -13.15 4.07
C HIS A 628 -2.46 -13.47 3.78
N GLY A 629 -3.14 -14.15 4.72
CA GLY A 629 -4.57 -14.41 4.61
C GLY A 629 -5.40 -13.13 4.51
N ASN A 630 -4.92 -11.98 5.03
CA ASN A 630 -5.62 -10.70 4.93
C ASN A 630 -5.48 -10.16 3.50
N GLN A 631 -4.26 -10.22 2.96
CA GLN A 631 -3.98 -9.81 1.59
C GLN A 631 -4.72 -10.68 0.56
N LEU A 632 -4.81 -11.99 0.79
CA LEU A 632 -5.62 -12.89 -0.02
C LEU A 632 -7.11 -12.52 0.01
N GLN A 633 -7.62 -12.13 1.18
CA GLN A 633 -9.00 -11.67 1.30
C GLN A 633 -9.24 -10.35 0.53
N ASN A 634 -8.31 -9.39 0.62
CA ASN A 634 -8.40 -8.09 -0.08
C ASN A 634 -8.33 -8.24 -1.62
N THR A 635 -7.71 -9.31 -2.12
CA THR A 635 -7.69 -9.65 -3.55
C THR A 635 -8.84 -10.56 -3.98
N GLY A 636 -9.78 -10.87 -3.08
CA GLY A 636 -10.96 -11.71 -3.37
C GLY A 636 -10.70 -13.22 -3.35
N LYS A 637 -9.48 -13.68 -3.07
CA LYS A 637 -9.09 -15.11 -2.99
C LYS A 637 -9.56 -15.74 -1.67
N ARG A 638 -10.88 -15.85 -1.49
CA ARG A 638 -11.51 -16.24 -0.21
C ARG A 638 -11.16 -17.65 0.28
N GLY A 639 -11.05 -18.63 -0.63
CA GLY A 639 -10.66 -20.01 -0.28
C GLY A 639 -9.24 -20.09 0.29
N PRO A 640 -8.21 -19.65 -0.47
CA PRO A 640 -6.84 -19.56 0.04
C PRO A 640 -6.69 -18.73 1.31
N ALA A 641 -7.46 -17.64 1.44
CA ALA A 641 -7.46 -16.84 2.66
C ALA A 641 -7.88 -17.65 3.89
N VAL A 642 -8.96 -18.46 3.78
CA VAL A 642 -9.41 -19.36 4.85
C VAL A 642 -8.34 -20.39 5.19
N ALA A 643 -7.71 -21.01 4.18
CA ALA A 643 -6.66 -21.99 4.38
C ALA A 643 -5.47 -21.42 5.16
N ALA A 644 -4.97 -20.24 4.77
CA ALA A 644 -3.86 -19.58 5.47
C ALA A 644 -4.22 -19.21 6.91
N ALA A 645 -5.44 -18.69 7.15
CA ALA A 645 -5.87 -18.36 8.51
C ALA A 645 -6.10 -19.60 9.39
N GLN A 646 -6.53 -20.72 8.81
CA GLN A 646 -6.69 -21.98 9.51
C GLN A 646 -5.32 -22.53 9.93
N GLU A 647 -4.36 -22.55 9.01
CA GLU A 647 -2.99 -22.98 9.29
C GLU A 647 -2.33 -22.10 10.39
N SER A 648 -2.54 -20.78 10.35
CA SER A 648 -2.08 -19.86 11.41
C SER A 648 -2.61 -20.26 12.80
N VAL A 649 -3.91 -20.58 12.89
CA VAL A 649 -4.55 -21.04 14.13
C VAL A 649 -4.00 -22.39 14.58
N ASP A 650 -3.81 -23.33 13.66
CA ASP A 650 -3.31 -24.68 13.99
C ASP A 650 -1.85 -24.65 14.47
N LEU A 651 -1.02 -23.77 13.91
CA LEU A 651 0.33 -23.51 14.41
C LEU A 651 0.31 -22.94 15.84
N HIS A 652 -0.54 -21.95 16.11
CA HIS A 652 -0.69 -21.42 17.47
C HIS A 652 -1.19 -22.48 18.46
N ARG A 653 -2.10 -23.38 18.05
CA ARG A 653 -2.52 -24.53 18.88
C ARG A 653 -1.36 -25.49 19.14
N ALA A 654 -0.55 -25.80 18.14
CA ALA A 654 0.63 -26.65 18.30
C ALA A 654 1.70 -26.04 19.22
N LEU A 655 1.77 -24.72 19.31
CA LEU A 655 2.66 -23.99 20.22
C LEU A 655 2.10 -23.82 21.64
N ALA A 656 0.82 -24.13 21.86
CA ALA A 656 0.19 -23.98 23.16
C ALA A 656 0.87 -24.85 24.23
N GLY A 657 1.13 -24.27 25.41
CA GLY A 657 1.83 -24.94 26.51
C GLY A 657 3.36 -24.97 26.38
N THR A 658 3.93 -24.40 25.32
CA THR A 658 5.39 -24.20 25.18
C THR A 658 5.80 -22.78 25.61
N ALA A 659 7.10 -22.56 25.77
CA ALA A 659 7.65 -21.21 26.03
C ALA A 659 7.45 -20.23 24.86
N LEU A 660 7.09 -20.73 23.67
CA LEU A 660 6.83 -19.95 22.46
C LEU A 660 5.34 -19.64 22.26
N ALA A 661 4.48 -20.01 23.21
CA ALA A 661 3.06 -19.69 23.16
C ALA A 661 2.84 -18.17 23.23
N ASP A 662 2.03 -17.64 22.31
CA ASP A 662 1.61 -16.23 22.30
C ASP A 662 0.08 -16.17 22.31
N PRO A 663 -0.54 -16.21 23.51
CA PRO A 663 -1.99 -16.21 23.62
C PRO A 663 -2.66 -14.96 23.00
N PRO A 664 -2.12 -13.73 23.11
CA PRO A 664 -2.64 -12.57 22.38
C PRO A 664 -2.68 -12.76 20.86
N ARG A 665 -1.59 -13.25 20.24
CA ARG A 665 -1.56 -13.51 18.78
C ARG A 665 -2.47 -14.68 18.38
N PHE A 666 -2.58 -15.70 19.22
CA PHE A 666 -3.52 -16.80 18.99
C PHE A 666 -4.97 -16.30 18.94
N ALA A 667 -5.38 -15.47 19.91
CA ALA A 667 -6.71 -14.89 19.94
C ALA A 667 -6.97 -13.96 18.73
N PHE A 668 -5.94 -13.25 18.27
CA PHE A 668 -5.99 -12.48 17.02
C PHE A 668 -6.18 -13.36 15.78
N ALA A 669 -5.43 -14.47 15.67
CA ALA A 669 -5.52 -15.41 14.56
C ALA A 669 -6.92 -16.07 14.47
N LEU A 670 -7.48 -16.48 15.61
CA LEU A 670 -8.85 -17.03 15.70
C LEU A 670 -9.91 -16.04 15.20
N ASN A 671 -9.77 -14.77 15.56
CA ASN A 671 -10.64 -13.72 15.05
C ASN A 671 -10.49 -13.56 13.52
N GLY A 672 -9.26 -13.59 13.00
CA GLY A 672 -8.99 -13.54 11.57
C GLY A 672 -9.56 -14.73 10.79
N LEU A 673 -9.47 -15.94 11.35
CA LEU A 673 -10.08 -17.16 10.79
C LEU A 673 -11.60 -17.01 10.72
N GLY A 674 -12.22 -16.58 11.82
CA GLY A 674 -13.66 -16.33 11.91
C GLY A 674 -14.17 -15.39 10.82
N THR A 675 -13.51 -14.25 10.59
CA THR A 675 -13.92 -13.30 9.55
C THR A 675 -13.82 -13.87 8.14
N ARG A 676 -12.82 -14.73 7.87
CA ARG A 676 -12.62 -15.36 6.55
C ARG A 676 -13.63 -16.49 6.31
N LEU A 677 -13.92 -17.29 7.33
CA LEU A 677 -14.99 -18.30 7.29
C LEU A 677 -16.36 -17.66 7.01
N MET A 678 -16.62 -16.49 7.60
CA MET A 678 -17.82 -15.71 7.29
C MET A 678 -17.88 -15.27 5.82
N ALA A 679 -16.75 -14.90 5.22
CA ALA A 679 -16.69 -14.47 3.81
C ALA A 679 -17.00 -15.59 2.79
N VAL A 680 -16.83 -16.86 3.19
CA VAL A 680 -17.21 -18.06 2.42
C VAL A 680 -18.51 -18.71 2.91
N ASN A 681 -19.32 -17.98 3.69
CA ASN A 681 -20.62 -18.42 4.21
C ASN A 681 -20.58 -19.66 5.13
N ARG A 682 -19.45 -19.93 5.80
CA ARG A 682 -19.30 -21.02 6.79
C ARG A 682 -19.55 -20.50 8.21
N ALA A 683 -20.78 -20.03 8.46
CA ALA A 683 -21.13 -19.29 9.69
C ALA A 683 -20.98 -20.11 10.99
N ALA A 684 -21.29 -21.42 10.97
CA ALA A 684 -21.17 -22.29 12.14
C ALA A 684 -19.72 -22.44 12.61
N GLU A 685 -18.82 -22.69 11.67
CA GLU A 685 -17.39 -22.82 11.94
C GLU A 685 -16.77 -21.48 12.34
N ALA A 686 -17.22 -20.38 11.71
CA ALA A 686 -16.83 -19.05 12.11
C ALA A 686 -17.22 -18.75 13.58
N ALA A 687 -18.45 -19.07 13.97
CA ALA A 687 -18.91 -18.90 15.34
C ALA A 687 -18.07 -19.72 16.33
N GLY A 688 -17.69 -20.96 15.96
CA GLY A 688 -16.77 -21.78 16.76
C GLY A 688 -15.41 -21.12 16.98
N ALA A 689 -14.74 -20.70 15.90
CA ALA A 689 -13.42 -20.04 15.98
C ALA A 689 -13.49 -18.71 16.76
N LEU A 690 -14.55 -17.92 16.56
CA LEU A 690 -14.73 -16.63 17.25
C LEU A 690 -15.05 -16.82 18.74
N ALA A 691 -15.83 -17.84 19.11
CA ALA A 691 -16.10 -18.18 20.50
C ALA A 691 -14.82 -18.63 21.24
N GLU A 692 -13.98 -19.43 20.57
CA GLU A 692 -12.65 -19.80 21.08
C GLU A 692 -11.77 -18.55 21.25
N GLY A 693 -11.79 -17.62 20.29
CA GLY A 693 -11.05 -16.36 20.37
C GLY A 693 -11.50 -15.48 21.55
N VAL A 694 -12.81 -15.38 21.78
CA VAL A 694 -13.39 -14.69 22.94
C VAL A 694 -12.91 -15.36 24.24
N ALA A 695 -12.98 -16.69 24.33
CA ALA A 695 -12.51 -17.43 25.49
C ALA A 695 -11.01 -17.23 25.76
N ALA A 696 -10.18 -17.13 24.72
CA ALA A 696 -8.75 -16.85 24.81
C ALA A 696 -8.45 -15.42 25.30
N TYR A 697 -9.26 -14.42 24.92
CA TYR A 697 -9.09 -13.04 25.39
C TYR A 697 -9.50 -12.84 26.87
N ARG A 698 -10.40 -13.65 27.44
CA ARG A 698 -10.87 -13.48 28.83
C ARG A 698 -9.75 -13.52 29.89
N PRO A 699 -8.88 -14.55 29.93
CA PRO A 699 -7.79 -14.56 30.90
C PRO A 699 -6.77 -13.43 30.67
N LEU A 700 -6.55 -13.03 29.42
CA LEU A 700 -5.67 -11.91 29.07
C LEU A 700 -6.19 -10.58 29.62
N VAL A 701 -7.49 -10.32 29.50
CA VAL A 701 -8.13 -9.13 30.07
C VAL A 701 -8.07 -9.13 31.60
N ALA A 702 -8.11 -10.30 32.25
CA ALA A 702 -7.97 -10.37 33.71
C ALA A 702 -6.55 -9.96 34.18
N ALA A 703 -5.52 -10.20 33.37
CA ALA A 703 -4.13 -9.84 33.67
C ALA A 703 -3.79 -8.38 33.30
N ASP A 704 -4.15 -7.95 32.08
CA ASP A 704 -4.00 -6.57 31.61
C ASP A 704 -5.25 -6.13 30.83
N PRO A 705 -6.21 -5.49 31.51
CA PRO A 705 -7.43 -5.04 30.86
C PRO A 705 -7.17 -4.03 29.73
N GLN A 706 -6.24 -3.08 29.91
CA GLN A 706 -6.05 -1.97 28.97
C GLN A 706 -5.48 -2.46 27.64
N ALA A 707 -4.57 -3.43 27.67
CA ALA A 707 -3.99 -3.99 26.46
C ALA A 707 -4.96 -4.87 25.66
N HIS A 708 -5.90 -5.56 26.33
CA HIS A 708 -6.63 -6.67 25.70
C HIS A 708 -8.14 -6.45 25.51
N LEU A 709 -8.74 -5.47 26.19
CA LEU A 709 -10.16 -5.12 26.00
C LEU A 709 -10.52 -4.75 24.54
N PRO A 710 -9.69 -4.02 23.76
CA PRO A 710 -10.00 -3.74 22.35
C PRO A 710 -10.08 -5.01 21.49
N GLY A 711 -9.20 -5.98 21.74
CA GLY A 711 -9.18 -7.27 21.06
C GLY A 711 -10.43 -8.10 21.36
N LEU A 712 -10.81 -8.18 22.64
CA LEU A 712 -12.03 -8.88 23.09
C LEU A 712 -13.29 -8.28 22.49
N ALA A 713 -13.44 -6.95 22.50
CA ALA A 713 -14.60 -6.28 21.94
C ALA A 713 -14.77 -6.55 20.44
N ARG A 714 -13.67 -6.57 19.69
CA ARG A 714 -13.69 -6.91 18.25
C ARG A 714 -14.10 -8.36 18.01
N ALA A 715 -13.58 -9.30 18.80
CA ALA A 715 -13.95 -10.71 18.70
C ALA A 715 -15.45 -10.93 19.02
N LEU A 716 -15.99 -10.27 20.05
CA LEU A 716 -17.42 -10.31 20.41
C LEU A 716 -18.32 -9.72 19.31
N THR A 717 -17.92 -8.60 18.70
CA THR A 717 -18.67 -8.01 17.58
C THR A 717 -18.79 -9.00 16.42
N ASN A 718 -17.68 -9.62 16.03
CA ASN A 718 -17.63 -10.61 14.95
C ASN A 718 -18.40 -11.89 15.31
N LEU A 719 -18.28 -12.39 16.55
CA LEU A 719 -19.02 -13.56 17.04
C LEU A 719 -20.53 -13.33 16.94
N GLY A 720 -21.00 -12.16 17.39
CA GLY A 720 -22.40 -11.84 17.28
C GLY A 720 -22.90 -11.75 15.82
N THR A 721 -22.05 -11.33 14.88
CA THR A 721 -22.39 -11.34 13.45
C THR A 721 -22.48 -12.76 12.90
N ALA A 722 -21.66 -13.69 13.39
CA ALA A 722 -21.78 -15.10 13.06
C ALA A 722 -23.09 -15.70 13.60
N HIS A 723 -23.47 -15.37 14.85
CA HIS A 723 -24.74 -15.80 15.44
C HIS A 723 -25.97 -15.29 14.69
N VAL A 724 -25.95 -14.05 14.16
CA VAL A 724 -27.04 -13.55 13.29
C VAL A 724 -27.23 -14.45 12.06
N ARG A 725 -26.16 -14.94 11.44
CA ARG A 725 -26.27 -15.85 10.27
C ARG A 725 -26.72 -17.27 10.63
N LEU A 726 -26.66 -17.63 11.90
CA LEU A 726 -27.14 -18.89 12.44
C LEU A 726 -28.55 -18.78 13.03
N ASP A 727 -29.21 -17.63 12.86
CA ASP A 727 -30.52 -17.34 13.44
C ASP A 727 -30.56 -17.44 14.98
N ALA A 728 -29.41 -17.21 15.63
CA ALA A 728 -29.23 -17.25 17.08
C ALA A 728 -29.27 -15.82 17.66
N ALA A 729 -30.47 -15.23 17.66
CA ALA A 729 -30.67 -13.81 17.95
C ALA A 729 -30.29 -13.42 19.40
N ASP A 730 -30.56 -14.27 20.38
CA ASP A 730 -30.25 -14.01 21.80
C ASP A 730 -28.74 -14.02 22.07
N GLU A 731 -28.00 -14.97 21.49
CA GLU A 731 -26.53 -15.03 21.54
C GLU A 731 -25.91 -13.80 20.88
N ALA A 732 -26.42 -13.42 19.69
CA ALA A 732 -25.96 -12.24 18.97
C ALA A 732 -26.15 -10.96 19.80
N LEU A 733 -27.32 -10.83 20.45
CA LEU A 733 -27.66 -9.69 21.29
C LEU A 733 -26.72 -9.60 22.50
N ARG A 734 -26.51 -10.71 23.21
CA ARG A 734 -25.56 -10.80 24.35
C ARG A 734 -24.16 -10.35 23.95
N CYS A 735 -23.63 -10.87 22.82
CA CYS A 735 -22.31 -10.50 22.33
C CYS A 735 -22.19 -9.00 22.01
N SER A 736 -23.21 -8.41 21.36
CA SER A 736 -23.19 -6.96 21.07
C SER A 736 -23.27 -6.10 22.33
N ALA A 737 -24.13 -6.46 23.28
CA ALA A 737 -24.32 -5.69 24.51
C ALA A 737 -23.00 -5.59 25.29
N GLU A 738 -22.28 -6.71 25.37
CA GLU A 738 -20.99 -6.74 26.03
C GLU A 738 -19.91 -5.97 25.26
N ALA A 739 -19.83 -6.11 23.93
CA ALA A 739 -18.90 -5.36 23.11
C ALA A 739 -19.11 -3.84 23.25
N VAL A 740 -20.37 -3.39 23.29
CA VAL A 740 -20.74 -1.99 23.56
C VAL A 740 -20.28 -1.56 24.95
N SER A 741 -20.52 -2.37 25.99
CA SER A 741 -20.07 -2.05 27.35
C SER A 741 -18.56 -1.84 27.43
N ILE A 742 -17.78 -2.72 26.79
CA ILE A 742 -16.32 -2.61 26.74
C ILE A 742 -15.90 -1.34 25.97
N ARG A 743 -16.46 -1.13 24.77
CA ARG A 743 -16.13 0.03 23.94
C ARG A 743 -16.55 1.36 24.58
N ARG A 744 -17.60 1.37 25.41
CA ARG A 744 -18.03 2.55 26.17
C ARG A 744 -16.99 2.92 27.24
N GLY A 745 -16.55 1.95 28.04
CA GLY A 745 -15.47 2.17 29.00
C GLY A 745 -14.14 2.60 28.35
N LEU A 746 -13.77 1.98 27.22
CA LEU A 746 -12.59 2.38 26.46
C LEU A 746 -12.72 3.80 25.88
N ALA A 747 -13.88 4.17 25.35
CA ALA A 747 -14.13 5.50 24.81
C ALA A 747 -14.27 6.58 25.91
N GLU A 748 -14.63 6.22 27.14
CA GLU A 748 -14.57 7.11 28.29
C GLU A 748 -13.12 7.40 28.71
N ALA A 749 -12.27 6.37 28.71
CA ALA A 749 -10.85 6.50 29.06
C ALA A 749 -10.02 7.18 27.95
N ASN A 750 -10.25 6.80 26.70
CA ASN A 750 -9.58 7.36 25.52
C ASN A 750 -10.59 7.58 24.37
N PRO A 751 -11.29 8.72 24.36
CA PRO A 751 -12.33 8.98 23.38
C PRO A 751 -11.82 9.21 21.95
N THR A 752 -10.57 9.60 21.76
CA THR A 752 -9.99 9.80 20.41
C THR A 752 -9.68 8.47 19.75
N ALA A 753 -9.19 7.48 20.50
CA ALA A 753 -8.87 6.16 19.96
C ALA A 753 -10.10 5.28 19.69
N TYR A 754 -11.13 5.33 20.55
CA TYR A 754 -12.14 4.26 20.59
C TYR A 754 -13.59 4.68 20.28
N ARG A 755 -13.86 5.97 20.06
CA ARG A 755 -15.23 6.43 19.81
C ARG A 755 -15.79 5.94 18.47
N ALA A 756 -14.97 5.79 17.43
CA ALA A 756 -15.38 5.21 16.14
C ALA A 756 -15.83 3.76 16.29
N ASP A 757 -15.05 2.99 17.02
CA ASP A 757 -15.37 1.60 17.29
C ASP A 757 -16.60 1.44 18.20
N LEU A 758 -16.80 2.37 19.14
CA LEU A 758 -18.04 2.43 19.94
C LEU A 758 -19.24 2.69 19.04
N ALA A 759 -19.18 3.68 18.14
CA ALA A 759 -20.26 3.99 17.22
C ALA A 759 -20.65 2.75 16.38
N LEU A 760 -19.67 2.08 15.76
CA LEU A 760 -19.92 0.87 14.97
C LEU A 760 -20.50 -0.28 15.81
N SER A 761 -20.04 -0.44 17.05
CA SER A 761 -20.57 -1.48 17.96
C SER A 761 -22.02 -1.19 18.36
N LEU A 762 -22.37 0.08 18.60
CA LEU A 762 -23.74 0.51 18.87
C LEU A 762 -24.66 0.26 17.66
N LEU A 763 -24.19 0.49 16.43
CA LEU A 763 -24.98 0.19 15.21
C LEU A 763 -25.31 -1.30 15.07
N ASN A 764 -24.31 -2.15 15.28
CA ASN A 764 -24.51 -3.59 15.27
C ASN A 764 -25.48 -4.02 16.39
N HIS A 765 -25.42 -3.38 17.55
CA HIS A 765 -26.32 -3.65 18.66
C HIS A 765 -27.77 -3.21 18.37
N ALA A 766 -27.97 -2.02 17.81
CA ALA A 766 -29.29 -1.51 17.44
C ALA A 766 -29.98 -2.43 16.42
N GLY A 767 -29.26 -2.88 15.39
CA GLY A 767 -29.81 -3.84 14.42
C GLY A 767 -30.23 -5.17 15.06
N ARG A 768 -29.46 -5.65 16.04
CA ARG A 768 -29.79 -6.88 16.79
C ARG A 768 -30.99 -6.70 17.73
N LEU A 769 -31.14 -5.54 18.35
CA LEU A 769 -32.31 -5.20 19.17
C LEU A 769 -33.59 -5.16 18.32
N SER A 770 -33.53 -4.57 17.13
CA SER A 770 -34.68 -4.53 16.22
C SER A 770 -35.05 -5.93 15.70
N ALA A 771 -34.06 -6.78 15.40
CA ALA A 771 -34.31 -8.16 14.98
C ALA A 771 -35.06 -9.02 16.03
N VAL A 772 -34.95 -8.70 17.33
CA VAL A 772 -35.70 -9.36 18.42
C VAL A 772 -36.98 -8.59 18.83
N GLY A 773 -37.39 -7.58 18.05
CA GLY A 773 -38.59 -6.78 18.30
C GLY A 773 -38.48 -5.79 19.47
N ARG A 774 -37.26 -5.42 19.88
CA ARG A 774 -37.00 -4.43 20.94
C ARG A 774 -36.75 -3.04 20.34
N ASP A 775 -37.67 -2.58 19.50
CA ASP A 775 -37.47 -1.41 18.65
C ASP A 775 -37.29 -0.10 19.43
N GLY A 776 -37.95 0.06 20.58
CA GLY A 776 -37.77 1.25 21.43
C GLY A 776 -36.32 1.43 21.90
N GLU A 777 -35.69 0.35 22.36
CA GLU A 777 -34.27 0.37 22.75
C GLU A 777 -33.35 0.47 21.54
N ALA A 778 -33.70 -0.18 20.43
CA ALA A 778 -32.95 -0.08 19.18
C ALA A 778 -32.85 1.39 18.69
N VAL A 779 -33.94 2.15 18.80
CA VAL A 779 -33.98 3.58 18.45
C VAL A 779 -33.05 4.40 19.34
N GLU A 780 -33.07 4.17 20.65
CA GLU A 780 -32.19 4.89 21.59
C GLU A 780 -30.71 4.61 21.29
N VAL A 781 -30.36 3.34 21.07
CA VAL A 781 -28.99 2.91 20.76
C VAL A 781 -28.53 3.45 19.40
N ALA A 782 -29.40 3.44 18.39
CA ALA A 782 -29.08 4.00 17.07
C ALA A 782 -28.88 5.53 17.16
N ALA A 783 -29.69 6.23 17.96
CA ALA A 783 -29.53 7.66 18.21
C ALA A 783 -28.22 7.97 18.96
N GLU A 784 -27.81 7.14 19.93
CA GLU A 784 -26.50 7.23 20.58
C GLU A 784 -25.37 7.05 19.56
N ALA A 785 -25.48 6.06 18.68
CA ALA A 785 -24.51 5.79 17.62
C ALA A 785 -24.39 6.96 16.64
N VAL A 786 -25.52 7.56 16.21
CA VAL A 786 -25.54 8.76 15.37
C VAL A 786 -24.94 9.95 16.14
N ALA A 787 -25.21 10.12 17.43
CA ALA A 787 -24.60 11.18 18.23
C ALA A 787 -23.08 10.99 18.40
N ALA A 788 -22.61 9.75 18.54
CA ALA A 788 -21.19 9.40 18.55
C ALA A 788 -20.55 9.63 17.17
N ALA A 789 -21.19 9.18 16.09
CA ALA A 789 -20.74 9.39 14.72
C ALA A 789 -20.74 10.87 14.32
N ARG A 790 -21.70 11.68 14.78
CA ARG A 790 -21.69 13.14 14.58
C ARG A 790 -20.58 13.81 15.39
N ARG A 791 -20.26 13.32 16.59
CA ARG A 791 -19.08 13.78 17.36
C ARG A 791 -17.79 13.43 16.63
N LEU A 792 -17.71 12.23 16.10
CA LEU A 792 -16.61 11.77 15.28
C LEU A 792 -16.48 12.59 14.01
N VAL A 793 -17.54 12.88 13.27
CA VAL A 793 -17.49 13.75 12.09
C VAL A 793 -17.08 15.19 12.41
N ARG A 794 -17.33 15.69 13.63
CA ARG A 794 -16.77 16.99 14.08
C ARG A 794 -15.26 16.94 14.30
N LEU A 795 -14.75 15.80 14.76
CA LEU A 795 -13.33 15.52 14.92
C LEU A 795 -12.69 14.91 13.69
N ASP A 796 -13.50 14.43 12.74
CA ASP A 796 -13.14 13.47 11.71
C ASP A 796 -14.20 13.29 10.59
N ARG A 797 -14.60 14.34 9.85
CA ARG A 797 -15.47 14.21 8.68
C ARG A 797 -15.01 13.26 7.54
N ILE A 798 -13.85 13.34 6.87
CA ILE A 798 -13.53 12.37 5.78
C ILE A 798 -13.44 10.93 6.31
N ALA A 799 -12.78 10.67 7.44
CA ALA A 799 -12.62 9.27 7.87
C ALA A 799 -13.83 8.72 8.63
N HIS A 800 -14.72 9.57 9.14
CA HIS A 800 -15.91 9.11 9.87
C HIS A 800 -17.25 9.50 9.20
N GLU A 801 -17.24 10.14 8.02
CA GLU A 801 -18.44 10.26 7.16
C GLU A 801 -19.03 8.90 6.79
N PRO A 802 -18.23 7.87 6.43
CA PRO A 802 -18.76 6.52 6.23
C PRO A 802 -19.45 5.96 7.47
N VAL A 803 -18.90 6.22 8.67
CA VAL A 803 -19.46 5.78 9.96
C VAL A 803 -20.79 6.50 10.24
N LEU A 804 -20.87 7.81 9.97
CA LEU A 804 -22.11 8.57 10.11
C LEU A 804 -23.17 8.16 9.07
N ALA A 805 -22.77 7.92 7.83
CA ALA A 805 -23.68 7.42 6.78
C ALA A 805 -24.28 6.07 7.17
N HIS A 806 -23.45 5.15 7.66
CA HIS A 806 -23.89 3.86 8.21
C HIS A 806 -24.80 4.05 9.42
N ALA A 807 -24.47 4.99 10.31
CA ALA A 807 -25.25 5.23 11.52
C ALA A 807 -26.65 5.75 11.21
N LEU A 808 -26.76 6.71 10.29
CA LEU A 808 -28.02 7.28 9.85
C LEU A 808 -28.86 6.29 9.04
N ALA A 809 -28.21 5.45 8.23
CA ALA A 809 -28.90 4.38 7.50
C ALA A 809 -29.49 3.33 8.44
N ALA A 810 -28.72 2.93 9.47
CA ALA A 810 -29.19 2.00 10.48
C ALA A 810 -30.29 2.61 11.36
N GLU A 811 -30.13 3.87 11.82
CA GLU A 811 -31.18 4.60 12.55
C GLU A 811 -32.46 4.69 11.72
N GLY A 812 -32.33 5.00 10.43
CA GLY A 812 -33.46 5.06 9.50
C GLY A 812 -34.15 3.73 9.26
N ALA A 813 -33.40 2.62 9.24
CA ALA A 813 -33.97 1.27 9.13
C ALA A 813 -34.74 0.89 10.41
N VAL A 814 -34.17 1.18 11.59
CA VAL A 814 -34.82 0.90 12.88
C VAL A 814 -36.07 1.76 13.10
N LEU A 815 -36.05 3.03 12.65
CA LEU A 815 -37.19 3.94 12.77
C LEU A 815 -38.31 3.66 11.76
N ALA A 816 -38.11 2.81 10.75
CA ALA A 816 -39.00 2.65 9.61
C ALA A 816 -40.46 2.34 9.99
N GLU A 817 -40.66 1.53 11.04
CA GLU A 817 -41.99 1.15 11.55
C GLU A 817 -42.45 2.02 12.72
N ALA A 818 -41.52 2.58 13.51
CA ALA A 818 -41.81 3.33 14.73
C ALA A 818 -42.06 4.84 14.50
N ASP A 819 -41.26 5.48 13.65
CA ASP A 819 -41.37 6.91 13.32
C ASP A 819 -40.91 7.16 11.88
N ARG A 820 -41.89 7.08 10.98
CA ARG A 820 -41.68 7.19 9.52
C ARG A 820 -41.05 8.53 9.11
N GLU A 821 -41.39 9.62 9.79
CA GLU A 821 -40.88 10.95 9.43
C GLU A 821 -39.40 11.08 9.78
N ARG A 822 -39.00 10.66 10.99
CA ARG A 822 -37.60 10.62 11.39
C ARG A 822 -36.80 9.60 10.56
N ALA A 823 -37.39 8.44 10.25
CA ALA A 823 -36.76 7.43 9.39
C ALA A 823 -36.39 7.99 8.02
N VAL A 824 -37.34 8.67 7.37
CA VAL A 824 -37.11 9.34 6.08
C VAL A 824 -36.07 10.46 6.20
N GLY A 825 -36.05 11.20 7.30
CA GLY A 825 -35.02 12.20 7.61
C GLY A 825 -33.61 11.61 7.63
N SER A 826 -33.40 10.58 8.46
CA SER A 826 -32.09 9.92 8.61
C SER A 826 -31.65 9.23 7.32
N LEU A 827 -32.55 8.55 6.61
CA LEU A 827 -32.22 7.92 5.32
C LEU A 827 -31.89 8.93 4.22
N ARG A 828 -32.54 10.10 4.16
CA ARG A 828 -32.17 11.16 3.18
C ARG A 828 -30.78 11.72 3.46
N GLU A 829 -30.45 11.93 4.73
CA GLU A 829 -29.12 12.37 5.15
C GLU A 829 -28.07 11.30 4.80
N ALA A 830 -28.36 10.03 5.10
CA ALA A 830 -27.51 8.88 4.74
C ALA A 830 -27.31 8.76 3.22
N ALA A 831 -28.37 8.89 2.41
CA ALA A 831 -28.28 8.84 0.95
C ALA A 831 -27.40 9.98 0.40
N GLY A 832 -27.52 11.18 0.97
CA GLY A 832 -26.66 12.31 0.63
C GLY A 832 -25.19 12.04 0.94
N LEU A 833 -24.90 11.39 2.08
CA LEU A 833 -23.55 11.00 2.47
C LEU A 833 -23.00 9.89 1.59
N TYR A 834 -23.72 8.79 1.38
CA TYR A 834 -23.26 7.69 0.53
C TYR A 834 -23.08 8.12 -0.93
N ARG A 835 -23.93 9.00 -1.48
CA ARG A 835 -23.71 9.55 -2.84
C ARG A 835 -22.43 10.35 -2.94
N ARG A 836 -22.05 11.09 -1.88
CA ARG A 836 -20.76 11.80 -1.86
C ARG A 836 -19.58 10.84 -1.76
N LEU A 837 -19.70 9.80 -0.94
CA LEU A 837 -18.67 8.76 -0.80
C LEU A 837 -18.49 7.97 -2.11
N ALA A 838 -19.59 7.68 -2.81
CA ALA A 838 -19.59 7.00 -4.10
C ALA A 838 -18.92 7.79 -5.24
N LEU A 839 -18.71 9.12 -5.09
CA LEU A 839 -17.92 9.90 -6.05
C LEU A 839 -16.41 9.64 -5.94
N VAL A 840 -15.96 9.07 -4.82
CA VAL A 840 -14.54 8.84 -4.51
C VAL A 840 -14.22 7.34 -4.51
N ASP A 841 -15.17 6.50 -4.12
CA ASP A 841 -15.06 5.05 -4.10
C ASP A 841 -16.38 4.41 -4.53
N ASP A 842 -16.41 3.83 -5.73
CA ASP A 842 -17.57 3.15 -6.31
C ASP A 842 -18.10 2.01 -5.40
N GLY A 843 -17.31 1.52 -4.45
CA GLY A 843 -17.72 0.57 -3.42
C GLY A 843 -18.87 1.05 -2.53
N TYR A 844 -19.15 2.36 -2.47
CA TYR A 844 -20.31 2.90 -1.75
C TYR A 844 -21.59 2.96 -2.57
N GLN A 845 -21.54 2.70 -3.87
CA GLN A 845 -22.71 2.74 -4.75
C GLN A 845 -23.81 1.74 -4.34
N PRO A 846 -23.51 0.49 -3.94
CA PRO A 846 -24.53 -0.43 -3.42
C PRO A 846 -25.24 0.11 -2.16
N HIS A 847 -24.53 0.86 -1.31
CA HIS A 847 -25.14 1.48 -0.12
C HIS A 847 -26.10 2.63 -0.50
N VAL A 848 -25.81 3.38 -1.56
CA VAL A 848 -26.74 4.38 -2.11
C VAL A 848 -28.04 3.71 -2.56
N GLU A 849 -27.93 2.62 -3.32
CA GLU A 849 -29.09 1.88 -3.84
C GLU A 849 -29.98 1.35 -2.71
N VAL A 850 -29.38 0.77 -1.66
CA VAL A 850 -30.11 0.26 -0.50
C VAL A 850 -30.87 1.38 0.22
N VAL A 851 -30.22 2.52 0.49
CA VAL A 851 -30.85 3.63 1.21
C VAL A 851 -31.94 4.30 0.36
N VAL A 852 -31.73 4.44 -0.95
CA VAL A 852 -32.75 4.97 -1.88
C VAL A 852 -33.96 4.04 -1.96
N ARG A 853 -33.73 2.72 -2.05
CA ARG A 853 -34.81 1.73 -2.01
C ARG A 853 -35.63 1.84 -0.72
N ASN A 854 -34.97 1.96 0.44
CA ASN A 854 -35.66 2.12 1.72
C ASN A 854 -36.46 3.44 1.77
N LEU A 855 -35.95 4.53 1.18
CA LEU A 855 -36.67 5.79 1.04
C LEU A 855 -37.90 5.68 0.13
N ASP A 856 -37.80 4.95 -0.98
CA ASP A 856 -38.91 4.77 -1.92
C ASP A 856 -40.05 3.98 -1.25
N VAL A 857 -39.73 2.89 -0.55
CA VAL A 857 -40.68 2.10 0.26
C VAL A 857 -41.38 2.98 1.32
N LEU A 858 -40.63 3.82 2.02
CA LEU A 858 -41.19 4.75 3.01
C LEU A 858 -41.90 5.97 2.37
N GLY A 859 -41.69 6.23 1.09
CA GLY A 859 -42.37 7.28 0.34
C GLY A 859 -43.76 6.91 -0.16
N GLY A 860 -44.19 5.65 -0.02
CA GLY A 860 -45.45 5.16 -0.60
C GLY A 860 -45.46 5.14 -2.12
N ARG A 861 -44.33 5.50 -2.76
CA ARG A 861 -44.03 5.04 -4.11
C ARG A 861 -43.83 3.54 -3.98
N GLN A 862 -44.58 2.76 -4.75
CA GLN A 862 -44.10 1.44 -5.07
C GLN A 862 -42.66 1.66 -5.56
N PRO A 863 -41.62 1.11 -4.90
CA PRO A 863 -40.33 1.05 -5.55
C PRO A 863 -40.63 0.46 -6.93
N PRO A 864 -40.01 0.94 -8.03
CA PRO A 864 -40.18 0.25 -9.31
C PRO A 864 -40.05 -1.23 -9.00
N GLU A 865 -41.12 -2.01 -9.29
CA GLU A 865 -41.14 -3.44 -9.02
C GLU A 865 -39.75 -3.95 -9.36
N GLN A 866 -39.07 -4.58 -8.39
CA GLN A 866 -37.65 -4.90 -8.54
C GLN A 866 -37.45 -5.44 -9.96
N PRO A 867 -36.62 -4.79 -10.80
CA PRO A 867 -36.35 -5.32 -12.13
C PRO A 867 -35.77 -6.73 -12.04
N GLY A 868 -35.29 -7.15 -10.87
CA GLY A 868 -34.96 -8.54 -10.55
C GLY A 868 -35.99 -9.55 -11.03
N THR A 869 -37.20 -9.64 -10.48
CA THR A 869 -38.08 -10.78 -10.81
C THR A 869 -38.67 -10.71 -12.22
N ALA A 870 -39.05 -9.53 -12.70
CA ALA A 870 -39.63 -9.39 -14.04
C ALA A 870 -38.57 -9.43 -15.14
N ALA A 871 -37.41 -8.77 -14.98
CA ALA A 871 -36.30 -8.85 -15.94
C ALA A 871 -35.60 -10.20 -15.90
N VAL A 872 -35.50 -10.86 -14.74
CA VAL A 872 -35.05 -12.26 -14.66
C VAL A 872 -36.10 -13.20 -15.26
N ALA A 873 -37.41 -12.97 -15.09
CA ALA A 873 -38.44 -13.76 -15.76
C ALA A 873 -38.40 -13.58 -17.28
N ALA A 874 -38.27 -12.35 -17.77
CA ALA A 874 -38.11 -12.05 -19.20
C ALA A 874 -36.78 -12.60 -19.75
N PHE A 875 -35.69 -12.54 -18.99
CA PHE A 875 -34.42 -13.17 -19.35
C PHE A 875 -34.54 -14.70 -19.40
N ASN A 876 -35.14 -15.33 -18.40
CA ASN A 876 -35.37 -16.78 -18.36
C ASN A 876 -36.35 -17.23 -19.46
N GLU A 877 -37.30 -16.39 -19.86
CA GLU A 877 -38.14 -16.61 -21.04
C GLU A 877 -37.34 -16.46 -22.33
N GLY A 878 -36.46 -15.46 -22.43
CA GLY A 878 -35.52 -15.29 -23.54
C GLY A 878 -34.57 -16.49 -23.71
N VAL A 879 -34.05 -17.03 -22.62
CA VAL A 879 -33.21 -18.25 -22.62
C VAL A 879 -33.99 -19.46 -23.13
N ARG A 880 -35.23 -19.67 -22.65
CA ARG A 880 -36.09 -20.75 -23.14
C ARG A 880 -36.45 -20.60 -24.62
N LEU A 881 -36.73 -19.38 -25.07
CA LEU A 881 -37.05 -19.09 -26.48
C LEU A 881 -35.82 -19.30 -27.39
N ALA A 882 -34.63 -18.91 -26.94
CA ALA A 882 -33.38 -19.13 -27.66
C ALA A 882 -33.06 -20.64 -27.79
N GLN A 883 -33.23 -21.41 -26.71
CA GLN A 883 -33.08 -22.87 -26.72
C GLN A 883 -34.12 -23.57 -27.62
N ALA A 884 -35.30 -22.98 -27.80
CA ALA A 884 -36.33 -23.46 -28.72
C ALA A 884 -36.15 -22.96 -30.17
N GLY A 885 -35.04 -22.28 -30.50
CA GLY A 885 -34.75 -21.76 -31.84
C GLY A 885 -35.55 -20.52 -32.26
N ARG A 886 -36.32 -19.91 -31.34
CA ARG A 886 -37.17 -18.72 -31.60
C ARG A 886 -36.37 -17.43 -31.39
N VAL A 887 -35.35 -17.21 -32.21
CA VAL A 887 -34.32 -16.18 -32.06
C VAL A 887 -34.89 -14.75 -32.01
N ALA A 888 -35.87 -14.41 -32.84
CA ALA A 888 -36.44 -13.06 -32.89
C ALA A 888 -37.19 -12.70 -31.60
N GLU A 889 -37.96 -13.64 -31.05
CA GLU A 889 -38.72 -13.45 -29.82
C GLU A 889 -37.80 -13.46 -28.59
N ALA A 890 -36.75 -14.29 -28.61
CA ALA A 890 -35.70 -14.25 -27.61
C ALA A 890 -35.01 -12.88 -27.56
N ALA A 891 -34.71 -12.28 -28.72
CA ALA A 891 -34.11 -10.96 -28.81
C ALA A 891 -35.01 -9.85 -28.25
N GLU A 892 -36.34 -9.93 -28.43
CA GLU A 892 -37.27 -8.98 -27.82
C GLU A 892 -37.30 -9.09 -26.29
N ARG A 893 -37.31 -10.32 -25.76
CA ARG A 893 -37.30 -10.55 -24.31
C ARG A 893 -35.96 -10.17 -23.67
N TYR A 894 -34.84 -10.45 -24.33
CA TYR A 894 -33.54 -9.96 -23.89
C TYR A 894 -33.42 -8.44 -23.99
N ARG A 895 -33.97 -7.79 -25.03
CA ARG A 895 -33.98 -6.32 -25.12
C ARG A 895 -34.74 -5.69 -23.98
N TRP A 896 -35.92 -6.21 -23.66
CA TRP A 896 -36.71 -5.73 -22.53
C TRP A 896 -35.94 -5.88 -21.19
N ALA A 897 -35.32 -7.05 -20.96
CA ALA A 897 -34.52 -7.29 -19.76
C ALA A 897 -33.21 -6.46 -19.72
N ALA A 898 -32.60 -6.20 -20.88
CA ALA A 898 -31.40 -5.39 -21.04
C ALA A 898 -31.68 -3.90 -20.80
N GLU A 899 -32.80 -3.38 -21.30
CA GLU A 899 -33.26 -2.00 -21.03
C GLU A 899 -33.62 -1.79 -19.56
N ALA A 900 -34.09 -2.86 -18.88
CA ALA A 900 -34.29 -2.89 -17.44
C ALA A 900 -32.99 -3.00 -16.61
N GLY A 901 -31.83 -3.05 -17.26
CA GLY A 901 -30.53 -3.00 -16.59
C GLY A 901 -29.88 -4.36 -16.28
N LEU A 902 -30.42 -5.49 -16.78
CA LEU A 902 -29.87 -6.82 -16.48
C LEU A 902 -28.61 -7.11 -17.33
N PRO A 903 -27.41 -7.25 -16.73
CA PRO A 903 -26.16 -7.41 -17.48
C PRO A 903 -26.10 -8.70 -18.33
N GLN A 904 -26.70 -9.79 -17.85
CA GLN A 904 -26.76 -11.07 -18.57
C GLN A 904 -27.63 -10.97 -19.83
N ALA A 905 -28.71 -10.17 -19.78
CA ALA A 905 -29.56 -9.93 -20.95
C ALA A 905 -28.87 -9.05 -21.99
N MET A 906 -28.11 -8.03 -21.56
CA MET A 906 -27.29 -7.20 -22.44
C MET A 906 -26.22 -8.05 -23.18
N PHE A 907 -25.57 -8.97 -22.47
CA PHE A 907 -24.59 -9.89 -23.04
C PHE A 907 -25.21 -10.87 -24.05
N ASN A 908 -26.30 -11.55 -23.67
CA ASN A 908 -26.98 -12.49 -24.57
C ASN A 908 -27.57 -11.80 -25.81
N LEU A 909 -28.08 -10.57 -25.67
CA LEU A 909 -28.55 -9.77 -26.80
C LEU A 909 -27.39 -9.37 -27.71
N GLY A 910 -26.23 -8.99 -27.14
CA GLY A 910 -25.00 -8.72 -27.87
C GLY A 910 -24.55 -9.93 -28.71
N HIS A 911 -24.59 -11.13 -28.13
CA HIS A 911 -24.26 -12.37 -28.84
C HIS A 911 -25.25 -12.70 -29.97
N LEU A 912 -26.56 -12.52 -29.75
CA LEU A 912 -27.56 -12.68 -30.83
C LEU A 912 -27.37 -11.68 -31.98
N HIS A 913 -26.82 -10.49 -31.69
CA HIS A 913 -26.45 -9.53 -32.72
C HIS A 913 -25.17 -9.93 -33.48
N LEU A 914 -24.21 -10.59 -32.82
CA LEU A 914 -23.04 -11.20 -33.49
C LEU A 914 -23.46 -12.32 -34.43
N ASP A 915 -24.31 -13.24 -33.96
CA ASP A 915 -24.81 -14.38 -34.75
C ASP A 915 -25.68 -13.94 -35.94
N GLY A 916 -26.29 -12.75 -35.85
CA GLY A 916 -27.10 -12.12 -36.90
C GLY A 916 -26.36 -11.11 -37.78
N ASP A 917 -25.03 -11.10 -37.78
CA ASP A 917 -24.14 -10.22 -38.57
C ASP A 917 -24.44 -8.70 -38.38
N ARG A 918 -24.73 -8.31 -37.14
CA ARG A 918 -24.99 -6.91 -36.73
C ARG A 918 -23.93 -6.44 -35.71
N PRO A 919 -22.69 -6.21 -36.17
CA PRO A 919 -21.54 -6.00 -35.29
C PRO A 919 -21.57 -4.64 -34.56
N VAL A 920 -22.29 -3.64 -35.07
CA VAL A 920 -22.42 -2.32 -34.44
C VAL A 920 -23.38 -2.39 -33.24
N GLU A 921 -24.54 -3.03 -33.41
CA GLU A 921 -25.47 -3.25 -32.31
C GLU A 921 -24.91 -4.22 -31.27
N ALA A 922 -24.16 -5.24 -31.71
CA ALA A 922 -23.45 -6.14 -30.81
C ALA A 922 -22.45 -5.40 -29.92
N GLU A 923 -21.59 -4.57 -30.51
CA GLU A 923 -20.61 -3.75 -29.79
C GLU A 923 -21.27 -2.81 -28.78
N ALA A 924 -22.38 -2.15 -29.16
CA ALA A 924 -23.12 -1.26 -28.27
C ALA A 924 -23.67 -2.00 -27.04
N TRP A 925 -24.26 -3.18 -27.22
CA TRP A 925 -24.82 -3.97 -26.13
C TRP A 925 -23.74 -4.64 -25.27
N LEU A 926 -22.68 -5.17 -25.87
CA LEU A 926 -21.54 -5.75 -25.14
C LEU A 926 -20.80 -4.69 -24.32
N THR A 927 -20.63 -3.47 -24.85
CA THR A 927 -20.02 -2.35 -24.11
C THR A 927 -20.86 -1.98 -22.89
N ARG A 928 -22.20 -1.95 -23.02
CA ARG A 928 -23.11 -1.71 -21.90
C ARG A 928 -23.11 -2.85 -20.90
N ALA A 929 -23.05 -4.10 -21.36
CA ALA A 929 -22.94 -5.28 -20.50
C ALA A 929 -21.67 -5.24 -19.64
N VAL A 930 -20.52 -4.90 -20.24
CA VAL A 930 -19.24 -4.76 -19.54
C VAL A 930 -19.25 -3.57 -18.57
N ALA A 931 -19.86 -2.45 -18.95
CA ALA A 931 -20.06 -1.31 -18.04
C ALA A 931 -20.94 -1.65 -16.84
N ALA A 932 -21.89 -2.60 -17.01
CA ALA A 932 -22.77 -3.10 -15.97
C ALA A 932 -22.19 -4.33 -15.20
N GLY A 933 -20.91 -4.66 -15.40
CA GLY A 933 -20.20 -5.69 -14.64
C GLY A 933 -20.18 -7.09 -15.25
N GLN A 934 -20.76 -7.30 -16.44
CA GLN A 934 -20.69 -8.58 -17.16
C GLN A 934 -19.41 -8.67 -17.99
N THR A 935 -18.34 -9.12 -17.35
CA THR A 935 -16.98 -9.12 -17.89
C THR A 935 -16.73 -10.16 -18.99
N ALA A 936 -17.63 -11.13 -19.16
CA ALA A 936 -17.62 -12.09 -20.27
C ALA A 936 -17.62 -11.40 -21.65
N GLY A 937 -18.25 -10.23 -21.78
CA GLY A 937 -18.28 -9.46 -23.04
C GLY A 937 -16.97 -8.79 -23.44
N CYS A 938 -15.97 -8.73 -22.54
CA CYS A 938 -14.66 -8.14 -22.85
C CYS A 938 -13.90 -8.93 -23.92
N HIS A 939 -14.01 -10.27 -23.92
CA HIS A 939 -13.39 -11.11 -24.93
C HIS A 939 -13.98 -10.82 -26.32
N ASP A 940 -15.31 -10.79 -26.42
CA ASP A 940 -16.02 -10.64 -27.70
C ASP A 940 -15.83 -9.24 -28.31
N LEU A 941 -15.78 -8.20 -27.47
CA LEU A 941 -15.35 -6.86 -27.88
C LEU A 941 -13.90 -6.87 -28.39
N GLY A 942 -13.00 -7.55 -27.68
CA GLY A 942 -11.61 -7.70 -28.10
C GLY A 942 -11.48 -8.36 -29.48
N VAL A 943 -12.24 -9.44 -29.73
CA VAL A 943 -12.27 -10.13 -31.03
C VAL A 943 -12.85 -9.24 -32.13
N LEU A 944 -13.94 -8.52 -31.87
CA LEU A 944 -14.53 -7.55 -32.83
C LEU A 944 -13.53 -6.49 -33.26
N HIS A 945 -12.81 -5.87 -32.32
CA HIS A 945 -11.79 -4.88 -32.64
C HIS A 945 -10.56 -5.48 -33.33
N TRP A 946 -10.20 -6.72 -32.97
CA TRP A 946 -9.09 -7.43 -33.61
C TRP A 946 -9.39 -7.73 -35.09
N GLN A 947 -10.59 -8.22 -35.41
CA GLN A 947 -11.02 -8.49 -36.78
C GLN A 947 -11.10 -7.21 -37.64
N ARG A 948 -11.37 -6.05 -37.02
CA ARG A 948 -11.35 -4.74 -37.68
C ARG A 948 -9.94 -4.13 -37.82
N GLY A 949 -8.90 -4.82 -37.34
CA GLY A 949 -7.51 -4.36 -37.39
C GLY A 949 -7.10 -3.38 -36.28
N ASP A 950 -7.98 -3.04 -35.35
CA ASP A 950 -7.66 -2.19 -34.19
C ASP A 950 -7.04 -3.01 -33.05
N ARG A 951 -5.78 -3.40 -33.25
CA ARG A 951 -5.01 -4.20 -32.29
C ARG A 951 -4.85 -3.50 -30.93
N GLY A 952 -4.81 -2.17 -30.89
CA GLY A 952 -4.65 -1.40 -29.67
C GLY A 952 -5.89 -1.47 -28.76
N THR A 953 -7.08 -1.29 -29.34
CA THR A 953 -8.34 -1.39 -28.59
C THR A 953 -8.68 -2.84 -28.26
N ALA A 954 -8.39 -3.78 -29.16
CA ALA A 954 -8.54 -5.21 -28.88
C ALA A 954 -7.78 -5.64 -27.62
N ARG A 955 -6.52 -5.24 -27.49
CA ARG A 955 -5.70 -5.54 -26.29
C ARG A 955 -6.21 -4.90 -25.02
N LYS A 956 -6.78 -3.69 -25.09
CA LYS A 956 -7.39 -3.05 -23.93
C LYS A 956 -8.58 -3.87 -23.42
N TRP A 957 -9.40 -4.38 -24.33
CA TRP A 957 -10.53 -5.24 -23.98
C TRP A 957 -10.10 -6.63 -23.48
N PHE A 958 -9.15 -7.29 -24.16
CA PHE A 958 -8.59 -8.55 -23.67
C PHE A 958 -7.95 -8.40 -22.28
N ARG A 959 -7.19 -7.32 -22.04
CA ARG A 959 -6.61 -7.02 -20.73
C ARG A 959 -7.66 -6.77 -19.66
N ARG A 960 -8.69 -5.99 -19.96
CA ARG A 960 -9.79 -5.75 -19.02
C ARG A 960 -10.55 -7.04 -18.68
N GLY A 961 -10.76 -7.93 -19.65
CA GLY A 961 -11.37 -9.24 -19.41
C GLY A 961 -10.46 -10.19 -18.63
N ALA A 962 -9.16 -10.23 -18.96
CA ALA A 962 -8.16 -11.05 -18.31
C ALA A 962 -7.96 -10.63 -16.84
N GLU A 963 -7.88 -9.34 -16.57
CA GLU A 963 -7.78 -8.78 -15.20
C GLU A 963 -9.02 -9.06 -14.35
N ALA A 964 -10.18 -9.29 -15.00
CA ALA A 964 -11.44 -9.65 -14.39
C ALA A 964 -11.65 -11.16 -14.21
N GLY A 965 -10.68 -12.00 -14.59
CA GLY A 965 -10.74 -13.45 -14.36
C GLY A 965 -11.29 -14.27 -15.54
N ALA A 966 -11.59 -13.67 -16.69
CA ALA A 966 -12.12 -14.40 -17.84
C ALA A 966 -11.00 -15.15 -18.58
N THR A 967 -11.02 -16.49 -18.54
CA THR A 967 -9.94 -17.35 -19.05
C THR A 967 -9.76 -17.23 -20.56
N ASN A 968 -10.85 -17.11 -21.32
CA ASN A 968 -10.82 -16.81 -22.75
C ASN A 968 -10.10 -15.49 -23.07
N ALA A 969 -10.33 -14.42 -22.30
CA ALA A 969 -9.65 -13.15 -22.48
C ALA A 969 -8.16 -13.20 -22.06
N MET A 970 -7.82 -13.99 -21.04
CA MET A 970 -6.41 -14.28 -20.67
C MET A 970 -5.68 -14.99 -21.81
N ILE A 971 -6.31 -15.99 -22.42
CA ILE A 971 -5.76 -16.74 -23.56
C ILE A 971 -5.59 -15.81 -24.77
N SER A 972 -6.59 -15.00 -25.11
CA SER A 972 -6.49 -14.05 -26.24
C SER A 972 -5.43 -12.96 -26.01
N LEU A 973 -5.28 -12.47 -24.77
CA LEU A 973 -4.21 -11.53 -24.44
C LEU A 973 -2.83 -12.19 -24.51
N GLY A 974 -2.68 -13.38 -23.93
CA GLY A 974 -1.44 -14.15 -23.97
C GLY A 974 -1.00 -14.45 -25.41
N ALA A 975 -1.94 -14.87 -26.26
CA ALA A 975 -1.66 -15.12 -27.68
C ALA A 975 -1.34 -13.83 -28.45
N SER A 976 -1.98 -12.70 -28.10
CA SER A 976 -1.66 -11.40 -28.68
C SER A 976 -0.27 -10.88 -28.28
N LEU A 977 0.26 -11.26 -27.11
CA LEU A 977 1.60 -10.93 -26.64
C LEU A 977 2.65 -11.87 -27.22
N TRP A 978 2.32 -13.16 -27.32
CA TRP A 978 3.14 -14.15 -28.01
C TRP A 978 3.37 -13.79 -29.48
N SER A 979 2.32 -13.29 -30.16
CA SER A 979 2.43 -12.72 -31.51
C SER A 979 3.37 -11.50 -31.59
N ASP A 980 3.64 -10.81 -30.48
CA ASP A 980 4.56 -9.68 -30.42
C ASP A 980 5.95 -10.07 -29.91
N ASP A 981 6.22 -11.37 -29.77
CA ASP A 981 7.47 -11.91 -29.21
C ASP A 981 7.68 -11.60 -27.71
N ASP A 982 6.62 -11.18 -27.01
CA ASP A 982 6.63 -11.03 -25.55
C ASP A 982 6.26 -12.38 -24.89
N LEU A 983 7.25 -13.28 -24.86
CA LEU A 983 7.10 -14.64 -24.35
C LEU A 983 6.81 -14.67 -22.84
N ASP A 984 7.36 -13.73 -22.06
CA ASP A 984 7.15 -13.65 -20.62
C ASP A 984 5.75 -13.11 -20.28
N GLY A 985 5.30 -12.09 -21.02
CA GLY A 985 3.93 -11.58 -20.95
C GLY A 985 2.91 -12.66 -21.36
N ALA A 986 3.19 -13.40 -22.44
CA ALA A 986 2.37 -14.53 -22.87
C ALA A 986 2.30 -15.64 -21.82
N ALA A 987 3.45 -16.04 -21.27
CA ALA A 987 3.54 -17.06 -20.23
C ALA A 987 2.74 -16.66 -18.98
N THR A 988 2.77 -15.39 -18.60
CA THR A 988 2.03 -14.86 -17.43
C THR A 988 0.53 -15.09 -17.59
N TRP A 989 -0.03 -14.74 -18.75
CA TRP A 989 -1.47 -14.85 -18.96
C TRP A 989 -1.93 -16.28 -19.27
N PHE A 990 -1.13 -17.10 -19.95
CA PHE A 990 -1.43 -18.53 -20.10
C PHE A 990 -1.36 -19.27 -18.77
N THR A 991 -0.40 -18.93 -17.89
CA THR A 991 -0.34 -19.48 -16.52
C THR A 991 -1.57 -19.08 -15.72
N ALA A 992 -2.00 -17.82 -15.79
CA ALA A 992 -3.22 -17.38 -15.13
C ALA A 992 -4.49 -18.13 -15.61
N ALA A 993 -4.59 -18.43 -16.91
CA ALA A 993 -5.68 -19.22 -17.47
C ALA A 993 -5.62 -20.70 -17.01
N ALA A 994 -4.42 -21.30 -17.00
CA ALA A 994 -4.18 -22.66 -16.53
C ALA A 994 -4.49 -22.83 -15.03
N GLU A 995 -4.09 -21.87 -14.18
CA GLU A 995 -4.40 -21.86 -12.75
C GLU A 995 -5.89 -21.69 -12.46
N ALA A 996 -6.63 -21.05 -13.37
CA ALA A 996 -8.09 -20.97 -13.33
C ALA A 996 -8.79 -22.28 -13.77
N GLY A 997 -8.03 -23.31 -14.15
CA GLY A 997 -8.53 -24.62 -14.56
C GLY A 997 -8.96 -24.71 -16.03
N ASP A 998 -8.55 -23.76 -16.86
CA ASP A 998 -8.87 -23.76 -18.30
C ASP A 998 -7.89 -24.65 -19.08
N ALA A 999 -8.42 -25.69 -19.71
CA ALA A 999 -7.61 -26.67 -20.44
C ALA A 999 -6.93 -26.09 -21.70
N GLU A 1000 -7.49 -25.06 -22.33
CA GLU A 1000 -6.84 -24.34 -23.44
C GLU A 1000 -5.69 -23.46 -22.89
N GLY A 1001 -5.84 -22.91 -21.68
CA GLY A 1001 -4.76 -22.22 -20.98
C GLY A 1001 -3.55 -23.11 -20.68
N ASP A 1002 -3.79 -24.28 -20.08
CA ASP A 1002 -2.75 -25.30 -19.84
C ASP A 1002 -2.14 -25.79 -21.17
N PHE A 1003 -2.94 -25.97 -22.23
CA PHE A 1003 -2.44 -26.34 -23.56
C PHE A 1003 -1.51 -25.28 -24.17
N ARG A 1004 -1.91 -24.00 -24.17
CA ARG A 1004 -1.11 -22.89 -24.71
C ARG A 1004 0.19 -22.68 -23.95
N LEU A 1005 0.15 -22.83 -22.62
CA LEU A 1005 1.35 -22.79 -21.79
C LEU A 1005 2.29 -23.97 -22.10
N GLY A 1006 1.74 -25.17 -22.29
CA GLY A 1006 2.50 -26.35 -22.69
C GLY A 1006 3.25 -26.16 -24.01
N LEU A 1007 2.59 -25.57 -25.02
CA LEU A 1007 3.23 -25.21 -26.29
C LEU A 1007 4.34 -24.16 -26.13
N LEU A 1008 4.07 -23.09 -25.37
CA LEU A 1008 5.05 -22.03 -25.13
C LEU A 1008 6.28 -22.56 -24.37
N ARG A 1009 6.12 -23.47 -23.40
CA ARG A 1009 7.24 -24.10 -22.69
C ARG A 1009 8.03 -25.06 -23.58
N ALA A 1010 7.37 -25.73 -24.53
CA ALA A 1010 8.05 -26.54 -25.53
C ALA A 1010 8.91 -25.67 -26.48
N GLU A 1011 8.43 -24.48 -26.88
CA GLU A 1011 9.19 -23.51 -27.67
C GLU A 1011 10.40 -22.95 -26.91
N GLN A 1012 10.28 -22.81 -25.59
CA GLN A 1012 11.37 -22.37 -24.70
C GLN A 1012 12.37 -23.49 -24.32
N ASP A 1013 12.32 -24.66 -25.00
CA ASP A 1013 13.17 -25.83 -24.73
C ASP A 1013 13.08 -26.34 -23.27
N ARG A 1014 11.88 -26.27 -22.68
CA ARG A 1014 11.56 -26.75 -21.32
C ARG A 1014 10.63 -27.97 -21.38
N PRO A 1015 11.12 -29.16 -21.81
CA PRO A 1015 10.28 -30.31 -22.12
C PRO A 1015 9.52 -30.89 -20.92
N ALA A 1016 10.11 -30.86 -19.72
CA ALA A 1016 9.45 -31.39 -18.51
C ALA A 1016 8.24 -30.55 -18.08
N ASP A 1017 8.35 -29.22 -18.19
CA ASP A 1017 7.24 -28.30 -17.88
C ASP A 1017 6.15 -28.38 -18.95
N ALA A 1018 6.57 -28.48 -20.22
CA ALA A 1018 5.66 -28.70 -21.33
C ALA A 1018 4.82 -29.98 -21.15
N ARG A 1019 5.46 -31.10 -20.77
CA ARG A 1019 4.78 -32.36 -20.45
C ARG A 1019 3.71 -32.18 -19.38
N THR A 1020 4.07 -31.55 -18.26
CA THR A 1020 3.18 -31.38 -17.10
C THR A 1020 1.91 -30.61 -17.49
N HIS A 1021 2.04 -29.53 -18.24
CA HIS A 1021 0.90 -28.73 -18.69
C HIS A 1021 0.07 -29.44 -19.77
N LEU A 1022 0.71 -30.15 -20.69
CA LEU A 1022 0.03 -30.95 -21.72
C LEU A 1022 -0.74 -32.14 -21.13
N GLU A 1023 -0.20 -32.82 -20.10
CA GLU A 1023 -0.89 -33.87 -19.33
C GLU A 1023 -2.15 -33.35 -18.68
N ARG A 1024 -2.04 -32.25 -17.93
CA ARG A 1024 -3.18 -31.59 -17.27
C ARG A 1024 -4.28 -31.21 -18.27
N ALA A 1025 -3.90 -30.60 -19.40
CA ALA A 1025 -4.87 -30.23 -20.44
C ALA A 1025 -5.51 -31.47 -21.11
N ALA A 1026 -4.74 -32.52 -21.39
CA ALA A 1026 -5.23 -33.75 -22.02
C ALA A 1026 -6.21 -34.52 -21.12
N GLU A 1027 -5.89 -34.62 -19.82
CA GLU A 1027 -6.73 -35.18 -18.77
C GLU A 1027 -8.03 -34.39 -18.61
N ALA A 1028 -7.96 -33.06 -18.70
CA ALA A 1028 -9.11 -32.16 -18.67
C ALA A 1028 -9.99 -32.21 -19.93
N GLY A 1029 -9.67 -33.05 -20.92
CA GLY A 1029 -10.51 -33.28 -22.09
C GLY A 1029 -10.00 -32.67 -23.40
N HIS A 1030 -8.90 -31.90 -23.38
CA HIS A 1030 -8.44 -31.15 -24.53
C HIS A 1030 -7.78 -32.05 -25.60
N THR A 1031 -8.43 -32.18 -26.76
CA THR A 1031 -8.00 -33.08 -27.85
C THR A 1031 -6.64 -32.69 -28.46
N GLY A 1032 -6.38 -31.39 -28.63
CA GLY A 1032 -5.08 -30.88 -29.11
C GLY A 1032 -3.91 -31.22 -28.17
N ALA A 1033 -4.06 -30.96 -26.86
CA ALA A 1033 -3.10 -31.35 -25.83
C ALA A 1033 -2.84 -32.86 -25.79
N ALA A 1034 -3.88 -33.71 -25.91
CA ALA A 1034 -3.70 -35.16 -25.95
C ALA A 1034 -2.85 -35.62 -27.14
N ARG A 1035 -2.94 -34.93 -28.29
CA ARG A 1035 -2.09 -35.20 -29.46
C ARG A 1035 -0.66 -34.74 -29.23
N GLU A 1036 -0.46 -33.50 -28.79
CA GLU A 1036 0.88 -32.93 -28.55
C GLU A 1036 1.62 -33.65 -27.42
N LEU A 1037 0.90 -34.09 -26.38
CA LEU A 1037 1.43 -34.94 -25.32
C LEU A 1037 1.88 -36.30 -25.85
N ALA A 1038 1.06 -36.95 -26.68
CA ALA A 1038 1.42 -38.23 -27.26
C ALA A 1038 2.67 -38.10 -28.15
N ASP A 1039 2.78 -37.01 -28.92
CA ASP A 1039 3.96 -36.71 -29.72
C ASP A 1039 5.19 -36.43 -28.84
N HIS A 1040 5.02 -35.70 -27.73
CA HIS A 1040 6.07 -35.45 -26.74
C HIS A 1040 6.57 -36.75 -26.08
N LEU A 1041 5.66 -37.61 -25.61
CA LEU A 1041 5.97 -38.92 -25.02
C LEU A 1041 6.61 -39.86 -26.06
N MET A 1042 6.22 -39.75 -27.33
CA MET A 1042 6.83 -40.52 -28.41
C MET A 1042 8.29 -40.12 -28.64
N ARG A 1043 8.60 -38.81 -28.66
CA ARG A 1043 9.99 -38.30 -28.76
C ARG A 1043 10.86 -38.78 -27.58
N ASN A 1044 10.27 -38.97 -26.40
CA ASN A 1044 10.94 -39.46 -25.20
C ASN A 1044 10.93 -40.99 -25.02
N GLN A 1045 10.53 -41.76 -26.04
CA GLN A 1045 10.51 -43.24 -26.04
C GLN A 1045 9.49 -43.89 -25.08
N GLU A 1046 8.49 -43.15 -24.60
CA GLU A 1046 7.40 -43.62 -23.72
C GLU A 1046 6.20 -44.16 -24.54
N VAL A 1047 6.48 -45.15 -25.39
CA VAL A 1047 5.61 -45.58 -26.50
C VAL A 1047 4.26 -46.13 -26.05
N ARG A 1048 4.19 -46.82 -24.90
CA ARG A 1048 2.93 -47.39 -24.39
C ARG A 1048 1.94 -46.30 -24.00
N GLU A 1049 2.44 -45.25 -23.36
CA GLU A 1049 1.64 -44.13 -22.86
C GLU A 1049 1.26 -43.18 -23.99
N ALA A 1050 2.18 -42.92 -24.92
CA ALA A 1050 1.91 -42.19 -26.17
C ALA A 1050 0.75 -42.83 -26.98
N LYS A 1051 0.76 -44.17 -27.14
CA LYS A 1051 -0.34 -44.90 -27.80
C LYS A 1051 -1.68 -44.74 -27.07
N GLY A 1052 -1.66 -44.63 -25.75
CA GLY A 1052 -2.86 -44.37 -24.93
C GLY A 1052 -3.46 -43.01 -25.27
N TRP A 1053 -2.65 -41.96 -25.22
CA TRP A 1053 -3.09 -40.59 -25.49
C TRP A 1053 -3.51 -40.34 -26.94
N TRP A 1054 -2.86 -40.96 -27.94
CA TRP A 1054 -3.36 -40.90 -29.33
C TRP A 1054 -4.73 -41.59 -29.52
N ARG A 1055 -5.00 -42.70 -28.83
CA ARG A 1055 -6.33 -43.33 -28.86
C ARG A 1055 -7.39 -42.42 -28.24
N VAL A 1056 -7.06 -41.75 -27.14
CA VAL A 1056 -7.94 -40.77 -26.48
C VAL A 1056 -8.22 -39.59 -27.42
N ALA A 1057 -7.19 -39.03 -28.06
CA ALA A 1057 -7.36 -37.95 -29.03
C ALA A 1057 -8.26 -38.38 -30.20
N ARG A 1058 -8.00 -39.55 -30.79
CA ARG A 1058 -8.78 -40.08 -31.92
C ARG A 1058 -10.24 -40.40 -31.57
N ALA A 1059 -10.49 -40.98 -30.39
CA ALA A 1059 -11.86 -41.27 -29.95
C ALA A 1059 -12.69 -39.99 -29.74
N ARG A 1060 -12.03 -38.87 -29.37
CA ARG A 1060 -12.65 -37.55 -29.25
C ARG A 1060 -12.86 -36.84 -30.60
N GLU A 1061 -12.27 -37.34 -31.69
CA GLU A 1061 -12.42 -36.80 -33.04
C GLU A 1061 -13.44 -37.55 -33.91
N GLU A 1062 -13.98 -38.69 -33.45
CA GLU A 1062 -15.06 -39.37 -34.17
C GLU A 1062 -16.34 -38.52 -34.13
N PRO A 1063 -16.99 -38.30 -35.29
CA PRO A 1063 -18.10 -37.36 -35.38
C PRO A 1063 -19.32 -37.91 -34.63
N THR A 1064 -19.59 -37.37 -33.45
CA THR A 1064 -20.87 -37.51 -32.75
C THR A 1064 -21.97 -36.88 -33.60
N ALA A 1065 -23.14 -37.54 -33.69
CA ALA A 1065 -24.25 -37.24 -34.60
C ALA A 1065 -25.05 -35.96 -34.30
N GLU A 1066 -24.46 -34.96 -33.65
CA GLU A 1066 -25.01 -33.60 -33.55
C GLU A 1066 -24.26 -32.69 -34.53
N PRO A 1067 -24.96 -31.80 -35.27
CA PRO A 1067 -24.27 -30.81 -36.08
C PRO A 1067 -23.43 -29.94 -35.14
N PRO A 1068 -22.12 -29.78 -35.39
CA PRO A 1068 -21.32 -28.90 -34.56
C PRO A 1068 -21.90 -27.48 -34.64
N PRO A 1069 -21.83 -26.69 -33.54
CA PRO A 1069 -22.10 -25.27 -33.64
C PRO A 1069 -21.27 -24.68 -34.78
N ALA A 1070 -21.82 -23.71 -35.50
CA ALA A 1070 -21.19 -23.11 -36.66
C ALA A 1070 -19.69 -22.85 -36.39
N PRO A 1071 -18.78 -23.20 -37.32
CA PRO A 1071 -17.36 -23.02 -37.09
C PRO A 1071 -17.11 -21.57 -36.70
N ALA A 1072 -16.53 -21.36 -35.51
CA ALA A 1072 -16.04 -20.05 -35.12
C ALA A 1072 -15.17 -19.52 -36.29
N PRO A 1073 -15.30 -18.24 -36.66
CA PRO A 1073 -14.48 -17.66 -37.72
C PRO A 1073 -13.01 -17.99 -37.42
N PRO A 1074 -12.21 -18.33 -38.45
CA PRO A 1074 -10.87 -18.84 -38.28
C PRO A 1074 -10.11 -17.92 -37.31
N ASN A 1075 -9.66 -18.49 -36.20
CA ASN A 1075 -8.92 -17.74 -35.19
C ASN A 1075 -7.70 -17.11 -35.89
N PRO A 1076 -7.61 -15.77 -36.00
CA PRO A 1076 -6.53 -15.08 -36.73
C PRO A 1076 -5.14 -15.41 -36.19
N LEU A 1077 -5.05 -15.90 -34.94
CA LEU A 1077 -3.80 -16.33 -34.30
C LEU A 1077 -3.28 -17.67 -34.84
N THR A 1078 -4.14 -18.47 -35.48
CA THR A 1078 -3.74 -19.69 -36.20
C THR A 1078 -3.07 -19.36 -37.53
N GLU A 1079 -3.41 -18.21 -38.11
CA GLU A 1079 -2.82 -17.66 -39.33
C GLU A 1079 -1.42 -17.09 -39.04
N VAL A 1080 -1.28 -16.33 -37.95
CA VAL A 1080 0.01 -15.77 -37.51
C VAL A 1080 1.03 -16.86 -37.12
N ALA A 1081 0.59 -17.95 -36.47
CA ALA A 1081 1.45 -19.11 -36.18
C ALA A 1081 1.92 -19.84 -37.45
N ARG A 1082 1.11 -19.83 -38.52
CA ARG A 1082 1.49 -20.35 -39.85
C ARG A 1082 2.45 -19.42 -40.58
N GLU A 1083 2.24 -18.11 -40.49
CA GLU A 1083 3.04 -17.08 -41.17
C GLU A 1083 4.47 -16.96 -40.61
N ARG A 1084 4.70 -17.32 -39.34
CA ARG A 1084 6.02 -17.21 -38.69
C ARG A 1084 6.92 -18.44 -38.81
N GLY A 1085 6.49 -19.50 -39.46
CA GLY A 1085 7.35 -20.67 -39.71
C GLY A 1085 7.90 -21.33 -38.43
N VAL A 1086 7.21 -21.20 -37.30
CA VAL A 1086 7.55 -21.95 -36.08
C VAL A 1086 7.38 -23.43 -36.42
N PRO A 1087 8.43 -24.27 -36.31
CA PRO A 1087 8.31 -25.66 -36.65
C PRO A 1087 7.46 -26.34 -35.56
N VAL A 1088 6.22 -26.70 -35.89
CA VAL A 1088 5.56 -27.82 -35.23
C VAL A 1088 6.41 -29.04 -35.58
N VAL A 1089 7.37 -29.41 -34.73
CA VAL A 1089 8.19 -30.61 -34.95
C VAL A 1089 7.34 -31.86 -34.67
N SER A 1090 6.15 -31.98 -35.24
CA SER A 1090 5.52 -33.30 -35.41
C SER A 1090 6.50 -34.13 -36.24
N PHE A 1091 6.78 -35.37 -35.85
CA PHE A 1091 7.45 -36.31 -36.73
C PHE A 1091 6.83 -36.18 -38.12
N THR A 1092 7.63 -35.92 -39.15
CA THR A 1092 7.08 -36.15 -40.49
C THR A 1092 6.57 -37.60 -40.51
N PRO A 1093 5.43 -37.90 -41.15
CA PRO A 1093 4.85 -39.24 -41.06
C PRO A 1093 5.85 -40.37 -41.38
N ASN A 1094 6.81 -40.12 -42.28
CA ASN A 1094 7.91 -41.04 -42.58
C ASN A 1094 8.90 -41.23 -41.41
N GLN A 1095 9.28 -40.17 -40.70
CA GLN A 1095 10.12 -40.29 -39.52
C GLN A 1095 9.40 -41.02 -38.37
N GLY A 1096 8.07 -40.87 -38.26
CA GLY A 1096 7.26 -41.61 -37.30
C GLY A 1096 7.22 -43.12 -37.58
N ILE A 1097 7.15 -43.51 -38.85
CA ILE A 1097 7.17 -44.92 -39.28
C ILE A 1097 8.51 -45.58 -38.99
N GLU A 1098 9.63 -44.92 -39.34
CA GLU A 1098 10.98 -45.44 -39.09
C GLU A 1098 11.29 -45.52 -37.58
N PHE A 1099 10.81 -44.55 -36.79
CA PHE A 1099 10.95 -44.58 -35.34
C PHE A 1099 10.14 -45.73 -34.71
N ALA A 1100 8.89 -45.94 -35.14
CA ALA A 1100 8.07 -47.06 -34.68
C ALA A 1100 8.69 -48.42 -35.01
N ALA A 1101 9.37 -48.53 -36.15
CA ALA A 1101 10.12 -49.73 -36.52
C ALA A 1101 11.33 -49.98 -35.61
N ALA A 1102 12.10 -48.94 -35.28
CA ALA A 1102 13.24 -49.06 -34.36
C ALA A 1102 12.80 -49.48 -32.95
N VAL A 1103 11.66 -48.96 -32.48
CA VAL A 1103 11.04 -49.36 -31.22
C VAL A 1103 10.62 -50.83 -31.26
N LEU A 1104 9.96 -51.28 -32.34
CA LEU A 1104 9.53 -52.66 -32.49
C LEU A 1104 10.72 -53.62 -32.44
N ALA A 1105 11.78 -53.33 -33.21
CA ALA A 1105 12.99 -54.15 -33.24
C ALA A 1105 13.66 -54.25 -31.85
N ARG A 1106 13.73 -53.15 -31.09
CA ARG A 1106 14.27 -53.15 -29.73
C ARG A 1106 13.39 -53.91 -28.74
N THR A 1107 12.07 -53.75 -28.85
CA THR A 1107 11.09 -54.43 -27.99
C THR A 1107 11.15 -55.94 -28.21
N VAL A 1108 11.13 -56.37 -29.46
CA VAL A 1108 11.30 -57.77 -29.86
C VAL A 1108 12.65 -58.29 -29.36
N GLY A 1109 13.75 -57.57 -29.59
CA GLY A 1109 15.07 -57.98 -29.10
C GLY A 1109 15.10 -58.19 -27.58
N GLY A 1110 14.46 -57.32 -26.81
CA GLY A 1110 14.31 -57.49 -25.37
C GLY A 1110 13.45 -58.69 -24.96
N LEU A 1111 12.36 -58.95 -25.68
CA LEU A 1111 11.50 -60.12 -25.45
C LEU A 1111 12.23 -61.43 -25.76
N LEU A 1112 12.98 -61.48 -26.87
CA LEU A 1112 13.78 -62.64 -27.25
C LEU A 1112 14.92 -62.89 -26.26
N ALA A 1113 15.60 -61.84 -25.79
CA ALA A 1113 16.61 -61.96 -24.73
C ALA A 1113 16.02 -62.48 -23.41
N ALA A 1114 14.73 -62.24 -23.16
CA ALA A 1114 13.99 -62.76 -22.03
C ALA A 1114 13.34 -64.15 -22.28
N GLY A 1115 13.59 -64.77 -23.44
CA GLY A 1115 13.02 -66.07 -23.83
C GLY A 1115 11.53 -66.06 -24.19
N ARG A 1116 10.92 -64.88 -24.37
CA ARG A 1116 9.49 -64.69 -24.63
C ARG A 1116 9.19 -64.65 -26.13
N VAL A 1117 9.37 -65.78 -26.81
CA VAL A 1117 9.28 -65.88 -28.27
C VAL A 1117 7.85 -65.63 -28.80
N ASP A 1118 6.82 -66.14 -28.12
CA ASP A 1118 5.42 -65.94 -28.55
C ASP A 1118 4.97 -64.48 -28.48
N ASP A 1119 5.43 -63.74 -27.48
CA ASP A 1119 5.14 -62.32 -27.34
C ASP A 1119 5.86 -61.49 -28.41
N ALA A 1120 7.07 -61.90 -28.82
CA ALA A 1120 7.80 -61.30 -29.92
C ALA A 1120 7.08 -61.52 -31.26
N LEU A 1121 6.58 -62.74 -31.51
CA LEU A 1121 5.76 -63.06 -32.68
C LEU A 1121 4.46 -62.23 -32.70
N ALA A 1122 3.79 -62.11 -31.55
CA ALA A 1122 2.58 -61.31 -31.42
C ALA A 1122 2.82 -59.81 -31.71
N ALA A 1123 3.93 -59.26 -31.21
CA ALA A 1123 4.30 -57.86 -31.45
C ALA A 1123 4.54 -57.56 -32.95
N TYR A 1124 5.20 -58.48 -33.66
CA TYR A 1124 5.39 -58.36 -35.11
C TYR A 1124 4.07 -58.44 -35.88
N ARG A 1125 3.18 -59.39 -35.54
CA ARG A 1125 1.86 -59.53 -36.17
C ARG A 1125 0.97 -58.30 -35.95
N GLU A 1126 0.95 -57.76 -34.72
CA GLU A 1126 0.21 -56.54 -34.40
C GLU A 1126 0.72 -55.34 -35.21
N SER A 1127 2.03 -55.27 -35.43
CA SER A 1127 2.64 -54.24 -36.29
C SER A 1127 2.16 -54.37 -37.73
N ILE A 1128 2.20 -55.58 -38.31
CA ILE A 1128 1.74 -55.83 -39.69
C ILE A 1128 0.26 -55.48 -39.84
N ASP A 1129 -0.60 -55.89 -38.91
CA ASP A 1129 -2.03 -55.55 -38.91
C ASP A 1129 -2.27 -54.04 -38.84
N SER A 1130 -1.42 -53.33 -38.09
CA SER A 1130 -1.51 -51.87 -37.98
C SER A 1130 -1.14 -51.17 -39.30
N HIS A 1131 -0.10 -51.63 -39.99
CA HIS A 1131 0.22 -51.16 -41.35
C HIS A 1131 -0.89 -51.52 -42.35
N GLY A 1132 -1.45 -52.74 -42.26
CA GLY A 1132 -2.55 -53.19 -43.11
C GLY A 1132 -3.81 -52.33 -42.97
N ARG A 1133 -4.17 -51.94 -41.74
CA ARG A 1133 -5.29 -51.02 -41.50
C ARG A 1133 -5.07 -49.63 -42.09
N LEU A 1134 -3.84 -49.12 -42.05
CA LEU A 1134 -3.49 -47.84 -42.68
C LEU A 1134 -3.64 -47.92 -44.21
N LEU A 1135 -3.12 -48.98 -44.83
CA LEU A 1135 -3.23 -49.20 -46.27
C LEU A 1135 -4.69 -49.40 -46.73
N ALA A 1136 -5.49 -50.12 -45.95
CA ALA A 1136 -6.92 -50.30 -46.21
C ALA A 1136 -7.68 -48.97 -46.08
N GLY A 1137 -7.36 -48.17 -45.06
CA GLY A 1137 -7.91 -46.83 -44.87
C GLY A 1137 -7.59 -45.89 -46.02
N HIS A 1138 -6.37 -45.97 -46.56
CA HIS A 1138 -5.95 -45.22 -47.74
C HIS A 1138 -6.73 -45.64 -49.00
N ARG A 1139 -6.85 -46.94 -49.28
CA ARG A 1139 -7.63 -47.45 -50.42
C ARG A 1139 -9.10 -47.09 -50.33
N ALA A 1140 -9.64 -47.04 -49.12
CA ALA A 1140 -11.03 -46.63 -48.87
C ALA A 1140 -11.23 -45.10 -48.92
N GLY A 1141 -10.18 -44.32 -49.24
CA GLY A 1141 -10.22 -42.86 -49.28
C GLY A 1141 -10.37 -42.18 -47.92
N LYS A 1142 -10.33 -42.95 -46.83
CA LYS A 1142 -10.53 -42.45 -45.45
C LYS A 1142 -9.30 -41.68 -44.96
N PHE A 1143 -8.11 -42.09 -45.41
CA PHE A 1143 -6.83 -41.42 -45.09
C PHE A 1143 -5.95 -41.39 -46.35
N PRO A 1144 -6.12 -40.42 -47.26
CA PRO A 1144 -5.27 -40.31 -48.44
C PRO A 1144 -3.81 -40.04 -48.00
N MET A 1145 -2.89 -40.88 -48.48
CA MET A 1145 -1.45 -40.79 -48.25
C MET A 1145 -0.82 -40.36 -49.56
N GLY A 1146 0.13 -39.42 -49.52
CA GLY A 1146 0.94 -39.10 -50.70
C GLY A 1146 1.83 -40.29 -51.07
N ASP A 1147 2.29 -40.32 -52.32
CA ASP A 1147 3.04 -41.46 -52.88
C ASP A 1147 4.27 -41.84 -52.03
N ASP A 1148 5.04 -40.85 -51.56
CA ASP A 1148 6.22 -41.09 -50.72
C ASP A 1148 5.89 -41.78 -49.38
N MET A 1149 4.77 -41.38 -48.75
CA MET A 1149 4.32 -41.96 -47.49
C MET A 1149 3.72 -43.35 -47.71
N LEU A 1150 2.94 -43.53 -48.78
CA LEU A 1150 2.41 -44.82 -49.17
C LEU A 1150 3.55 -45.81 -49.43
N HIS A 1151 4.60 -45.39 -50.13
CA HIS A 1151 5.79 -46.20 -50.38
C HIS A 1151 6.52 -46.56 -49.08
N SER A 1152 6.70 -45.62 -48.15
CA SER A 1152 7.35 -45.87 -46.86
C SER A 1152 6.58 -46.91 -46.02
N VAL A 1153 5.25 -46.79 -45.95
CA VAL A 1153 4.37 -47.73 -45.23
C VAL A 1153 4.41 -49.12 -45.86
N LEU A 1154 4.31 -49.21 -47.19
CA LEU A 1154 4.37 -50.49 -47.92
C LEU A 1154 5.72 -51.18 -47.71
N ARG A 1155 6.82 -50.42 -47.86
CA ARG A 1155 8.19 -50.91 -47.64
C ARG A 1155 8.35 -51.49 -46.24
N ARG A 1156 7.93 -50.75 -45.21
CA ARG A 1156 8.11 -51.16 -43.82
C ARG A 1156 7.23 -52.35 -43.46
N CYS A 1157 6.00 -52.41 -43.96
CA CYS A 1157 5.12 -53.56 -43.78
C CYS A 1157 5.78 -54.84 -44.31
N ALA A 1158 6.27 -54.81 -45.56
CA ALA A 1158 6.89 -55.97 -46.19
C ALA A 1158 8.21 -56.39 -45.51
N MET A 1159 9.04 -55.42 -45.10
CA MET A 1159 10.25 -55.70 -44.30
C MET A 1159 9.90 -56.37 -42.96
N THR A 1160 8.84 -55.91 -42.30
CA THR A 1160 8.39 -56.48 -41.01
C THR A 1160 7.84 -57.90 -41.19
N LYS A 1161 7.18 -58.21 -42.33
CA LYS A 1161 6.78 -59.58 -42.69
C LYS A 1161 8.00 -60.50 -42.90
N ALA A 1162 9.07 -60.01 -43.54
CA ALA A 1162 10.30 -60.78 -43.70
C ALA A 1162 10.98 -61.06 -42.36
N GLU A 1163 11.08 -60.06 -41.47
CA GLU A 1163 11.60 -60.24 -40.11
C GLU A 1163 10.76 -61.25 -39.30
N LEU A 1164 9.42 -61.16 -39.39
CA LEU A 1164 8.50 -62.12 -38.76
C LEU A 1164 8.70 -63.54 -39.30
N ALA A 1165 8.81 -63.70 -40.62
CA ALA A 1165 8.96 -65.01 -41.25
C ALA A 1165 10.21 -65.75 -40.76
N HIS A 1166 11.32 -65.03 -40.58
CA HIS A 1166 12.54 -65.60 -40.02
C HIS A 1166 12.32 -66.09 -38.58
N LEU A 1167 11.69 -65.27 -37.73
CA LEU A 1167 11.40 -65.64 -36.35
C LEU A 1167 10.37 -66.78 -36.22
N GLU A 1168 9.35 -66.80 -37.09
CA GLU A 1168 8.36 -67.90 -37.16
C GLU A 1168 9.01 -69.22 -37.55
N HIS A 1169 10.00 -69.19 -38.45
CA HIS A 1169 10.77 -70.37 -38.79
C HIS A 1169 11.56 -70.88 -37.57
N ASP A 1170 12.30 -70.00 -36.88
CA ASP A 1170 13.06 -70.35 -35.68
C ASP A 1170 12.16 -70.90 -34.56
N ALA A 1171 10.91 -70.44 -34.50
CA ALA A 1171 9.90 -70.92 -33.56
C ALA A 1171 9.17 -72.20 -34.02
N GLY A 1172 9.50 -72.78 -35.18
CA GLY A 1172 8.90 -74.01 -35.70
C GLY A 1172 7.58 -73.84 -36.48
N HIS A 1173 7.14 -72.61 -36.75
CA HIS A 1173 5.93 -72.27 -37.49
C HIS A 1173 6.18 -72.20 -39.01
N GLY A 1174 6.64 -73.31 -39.60
CA GLY A 1174 7.18 -73.33 -40.96
C GLY A 1174 6.21 -72.93 -42.09
N GLU A 1175 4.90 -73.19 -41.97
CA GLU A 1175 3.90 -72.78 -42.98
C GLU A 1175 3.61 -71.27 -42.95
N ALA A 1176 3.51 -70.69 -41.76
CA ALA A 1176 3.32 -69.25 -41.60
C ALA A 1176 4.57 -68.48 -42.07
N ALA A 1177 5.76 -68.97 -41.73
CA ALA A 1177 7.03 -68.41 -42.20
C ALA A 1177 7.15 -68.40 -43.72
N LEU A 1178 6.67 -69.47 -44.38
CA LEU A 1178 6.67 -69.56 -45.84
C LEU A 1178 5.73 -68.52 -46.46
N ALA A 1179 4.49 -68.44 -45.96
CA ALA A 1179 3.50 -67.49 -46.46
C ALA A 1179 3.97 -66.03 -46.29
N HIS A 1180 4.46 -65.66 -45.11
CA HIS A 1180 4.90 -64.29 -44.84
C HIS A 1180 6.16 -63.91 -45.62
N SER A 1181 7.09 -64.84 -45.85
CA SER A 1181 8.28 -64.56 -46.68
C SER A 1181 7.93 -64.41 -48.17
N GLU A 1182 6.95 -65.16 -48.68
CA GLU A 1182 6.43 -65.01 -50.05
C GLU A 1182 5.80 -63.64 -50.27
N GLU A 1183 4.93 -63.23 -49.34
CA GLU A 1183 4.27 -61.93 -49.40
C GLU A 1183 5.28 -60.78 -49.33
N ALA A 1184 6.28 -60.89 -48.45
CA ALA A 1184 7.32 -59.87 -48.31
C ALA A 1184 8.12 -59.67 -49.61
N VAL A 1185 8.54 -60.77 -50.27
CA VAL A 1185 9.28 -60.70 -51.54
C VAL A 1185 8.40 -60.12 -52.65
N ALA A 1186 7.13 -60.52 -52.73
CA ALA A 1186 6.21 -60.01 -53.75
C ALA A 1186 5.96 -58.49 -53.60
N GLU A 1187 5.71 -58.04 -52.36
CA GLU A 1187 5.45 -56.63 -52.06
C GLU A 1187 6.69 -55.75 -52.31
N LEU A 1188 7.87 -56.19 -51.85
CA LEU A 1188 9.13 -55.46 -52.08
C LEU A 1188 9.58 -55.54 -53.55
N GLY A 1189 9.23 -56.60 -54.28
CA GLY A 1189 9.51 -56.73 -55.70
C GLY A 1189 8.76 -55.66 -56.51
N ALA A 1190 7.47 -55.53 -56.24
CA ALA A 1190 6.63 -54.50 -56.85
C ALA A 1190 7.09 -53.08 -56.49
N LEU A 1191 7.55 -52.88 -55.25
CA LEU A 1191 8.08 -51.60 -54.81
C LEU A 1191 9.43 -51.27 -55.46
N SER A 1192 10.37 -52.22 -55.48
CA SER A 1192 11.69 -52.05 -56.10
C SER A 1192 11.58 -51.74 -57.60
N ALA A 1193 10.62 -52.32 -58.31
CA ALA A 1193 10.39 -52.02 -59.73
C ALA A 1193 9.91 -50.57 -59.97
N ARG A 1194 9.24 -49.96 -58.98
CA ARG A 1194 8.71 -48.60 -59.07
C ARG A 1194 9.68 -47.52 -58.60
N ILE A 1195 10.39 -47.76 -57.49
CA ILE A 1195 11.21 -46.74 -56.82
C ILE A 1195 12.66 -47.16 -56.56
N GLY A 1196 13.09 -48.34 -57.04
CA GLY A 1196 14.49 -48.75 -57.04
C GLY A 1196 15.05 -49.29 -55.72
N ASP A 1197 14.21 -49.68 -54.75
CA ASP A 1197 14.64 -50.21 -53.45
C ASP A 1197 15.13 -51.68 -53.50
N ALA A 1198 16.24 -51.89 -54.22
CA ALA A 1198 16.80 -53.21 -54.48
C ALA A 1198 17.40 -53.87 -53.22
N LEU A 1199 17.84 -53.09 -52.24
CA LEU A 1199 18.47 -53.62 -51.02
C LEU A 1199 17.45 -54.34 -50.12
N SER A 1200 16.28 -53.73 -49.92
CA SER A 1200 15.22 -54.29 -49.07
C SER A 1200 14.64 -55.56 -49.70
N LEU A 1201 14.46 -55.54 -51.03
CA LEU A 1201 14.07 -56.73 -51.79
C LEU A 1201 15.08 -57.86 -51.64
N ALA A 1202 16.37 -57.61 -51.84
CA ALA A 1202 17.41 -58.63 -51.74
C ALA A 1202 17.45 -59.29 -50.34
N ARG A 1203 17.21 -58.51 -49.28
CA ARG A 1203 17.10 -59.03 -47.90
C ARG A 1203 15.86 -59.91 -47.69
N ALA A 1204 14.71 -59.54 -48.24
CA ALA A 1204 13.53 -60.39 -48.16
C ALA A 1204 13.70 -61.69 -48.97
N GLN A 1205 14.33 -61.61 -50.15
CA GLN A 1205 14.68 -62.77 -50.98
C GLN A 1205 15.61 -63.74 -50.25
N LEU A 1206 16.57 -63.22 -49.49
CA LEU A 1206 17.46 -64.01 -48.63
C LEU A 1206 16.67 -64.81 -47.58
N VAL A 1207 15.73 -64.17 -46.86
CA VAL A 1207 14.90 -64.85 -45.86
C VAL A 1207 13.98 -65.89 -46.51
N PHE A 1208 13.37 -65.55 -47.65
CA PHE A 1208 12.52 -66.48 -48.41
C PHE A 1208 13.27 -67.74 -48.85
N ALA A 1209 14.46 -67.58 -49.42
CA ALA A 1209 15.30 -68.71 -49.83
C ALA A 1209 15.74 -69.55 -48.63
N PHE A 1210 16.12 -68.90 -47.51
CA PHE A 1210 16.48 -69.59 -46.27
C PHE A 1210 15.33 -70.47 -45.74
N VAL A 1211 14.13 -69.90 -45.59
CA VAL A 1211 12.95 -70.63 -45.06
C VAL A 1211 12.61 -71.83 -45.95
N ARG A 1212 12.68 -71.69 -47.28
CA ARG A 1212 12.40 -72.77 -48.23
C ARG A 1212 13.47 -73.86 -48.24
N GLN A 1213 14.75 -73.47 -48.18
CA GLN A 1213 15.87 -74.39 -48.08
C GLN A 1213 15.73 -75.29 -46.85
N GLN A 1214 15.50 -74.69 -45.67
CA GLN A 1214 15.39 -75.44 -44.41
C GLN A 1214 14.19 -76.39 -44.39
N ARG A 1215 13.13 -76.09 -45.16
CA ARG A 1215 11.95 -76.96 -45.27
C ARG A 1215 12.03 -77.97 -46.42
N GLY A 1216 12.98 -77.85 -47.33
CA GLY A 1216 13.08 -78.71 -48.52
C GLY A 1216 11.91 -78.55 -49.50
N VAL A 1217 11.29 -77.37 -49.56
CA VAL A 1217 10.10 -77.10 -50.40
C VAL A 1217 10.50 -76.20 -51.57
N ASP A 1218 10.32 -76.70 -52.80
CA ASP A 1218 10.50 -75.94 -54.05
C ASP A 1218 11.86 -75.19 -54.07
N THR A 1219 12.90 -76.01 -53.91
CA THR A 1219 14.31 -75.62 -53.76
C THR A 1219 14.90 -75.01 -55.03
N GLU A 1220 14.35 -75.34 -56.21
CA GLU A 1220 14.72 -74.71 -57.48
C GLU A 1220 14.37 -73.22 -57.46
N ARG A 1221 13.14 -72.88 -57.04
CA ARG A 1221 12.74 -71.48 -56.90
C ARG A 1221 13.53 -70.74 -55.82
N ALA A 1222 13.89 -71.43 -54.73
CA ALA A 1222 14.76 -70.86 -53.70
C ALA A 1222 16.16 -70.56 -54.25
N ALA A 1223 16.70 -71.43 -55.12
CA ALA A 1223 18.00 -71.24 -55.78
C ALA A 1223 17.99 -70.08 -56.78
N GLU A 1224 16.91 -69.91 -57.55
CA GLU A 1224 16.75 -68.76 -58.46
C GLU A 1224 16.70 -67.43 -57.69
N VAL A 1225 15.85 -67.37 -56.66
CA VAL A 1225 15.64 -66.15 -55.87
C VAL A 1225 16.88 -65.77 -55.06
N ILE A 1226 17.65 -66.75 -54.55
CA ILE A 1226 18.92 -66.45 -53.87
C ILE A 1226 19.99 -65.96 -54.85
N ALA A 1227 20.04 -66.49 -56.08
CA ALA A 1227 20.97 -66.00 -57.10
C ALA A 1227 20.69 -64.53 -57.47
N GLU A 1228 19.42 -64.14 -57.57
CA GLU A 1228 19.01 -62.75 -57.75
C GLU A 1228 19.46 -61.85 -56.58
N ALA A 1229 19.24 -62.32 -55.35
CA ALA A 1229 19.66 -61.60 -54.14
C ALA A 1229 21.19 -61.42 -54.09
N VAL A 1230 21.96 -62.47 -54.43
CA VAL A 1230 23.43 -62.42 -54.52
C VAL A 1230 23.88 -61.39 -55.56
N ALA A 1231 23.27 -61.39 -56.74
CA ALA A 1231 23.58 -60.41 -57.78
C ALA A 1231 23.22 -58.97 -57.36
N ALA A 1232 22.10 -58.79 -56.66
CA ALA A 1232 21.70 -57.50 -56.10
C ALA A 1232 22.68 -57.03 -55.02
N PHE A 1233 22.99 -57.85 -54.01
CA PHE A 1233 23.94 -57.49 -52.96
C PHE A 1233 25.33 -57.20 -53.52
N THR A 1234 25.83 -58.00 -54.47
CA THR A 1234 27.14 -57.78 -55.12
C THR A 1234 27.23 -56.40 -55.78
N ARG A 1235 26.15 -55.96 -56.45
CA ARG A 1235 26.08 -54.61 -57.04
C ARG A 1235 25.99 -53.50 -55.97
N LEU A 1236 25.40 -53.80 -54.83
CA LEU A 1236 25.14 -52.83 -53.76
C LEU A 1236 26.27 -52.70 -52.73
N VAL A 1237 27.21 -53.65 -52.65
CA VAL A 1237 28.30 -53.65 -51.64
C VAL A 1237 29.10 -52.36 -51.60
N SER A 1238 29.32 -51.69 -52.74
CA SER A 1238 30.07 -50.43 -52.81
C SER A 1238 29.32 -49.25 -52.18
N ALA A 1239 27.99 -49.23 -52.27
CA ALA A 1239 27.13 -48.18 -51.72
C ALA A 1239 26.65 -48.49 -50.29
N HIS A 1240 26.60 -49.78 -49.93
CA HIS A 1240 26.08 -50.28 -48.65
C HIS A 1240 27.07 -51.28 -48.04
N PRO A 1241 28.05 -50.82 -47.24
CA PRO A 1241 29.06 -51.69 -46.63
C PRO A 1241 28.47 -52.82 -45.79
N GLU A 1242 27.29 -52.61 -45.20
CA GLU A 1242 26.52 -53.60 -44.44
C GLU A 1242 26.06 -54.80 -45.30
N ALA A 1243 25.87 -54.62 -46.61
CA ALA A 1243 25.45 -55.67 -47.53
C ALA A 1243 26.49 -56.80 -47.67
N VAL A 1244 27.74 -56.58 -47.24
CA VAL A 1244 28.79 -57.61 -47.24
C VAL A 1244 28.42 -58.80 -46.35
N ARG A 1245 27.77 -58.54 -45.21
CA ARG A 1245 27.32 -59.61 -44.29
C ARG A 1245 26.16 -60.40 -44.91
N ASP A 1246 25.23 -59.69 -45.53
CA ASP A 1246 24.06 -60.28 -46.17
C ASP A 1246 24.48 -61.12 -47.39
N LEU A 1247 25.45 -60.63 -48.19
CA LEU A 1247 26.04 -61.36 -49.32
C LEU A 1247 26.72 -62.67 -48.90
N LYS A 1248 27.48 -62.66 -47.78
CA LYS A 1248 28.08 -63.89 -47.24
C LYS A 1248 27.02 -64.90 -46.81
N SER A 1249 25.94 -64.43 -46.20
CA SER A 1249 24.81 -65.28 -45.80
C SER A 1249 24.11 -65.86 -47.02
N ALA A 1250 23.93 -65.05 -48.07
CA ALA A 1250 23.34 -65.46 -49.32
C ALA A 1250 24.17 -66.53 -50.05
N TRP A 1251 25.49 -66.37 -50.13
CA TRP A 1251 26.40 -67.40 -50.68
C TRP A 1251 26.37 -68.70 -49.87
N THR A 1252 26.23 -68.60 -48.55
CA THR A 1252 26.12 -69.79 -47.69
C THR A 1252 24.85 -70.57 -47.99
N ILE A 1253 23.71 -69.88 -48.09
CA ILE A 1253 22.42 -70.51 -48.44
C ILE A 1253 22.44 -71.05 -49.87
N GLN A 1254 23.01 -70.32 -50.82
CA GLN A 1254 23.19 -70.78 -52.20
C GLN A 1254 24.04 -72.06 -52.26
N GLY A 1255 25.15 -72.12 -51.54
CA GLY A 1255 26.00 -73.31 -51.47
C GLY A 1255 25.32 -74.53 -50.83
N LEU A 1256 24.36 -74.31 -49.92
CA LEU A 1256 23.57 -75.39 -49.32
C LEU A 1256 22.42 -75.88 -50.22
N LEU A 1257 22.02 -75.12 -51.24
CA LEU A 1257 20.96 -75.47 -52.20
C LEU A 1257 21.47 -76.27 -53.43
N GLY A 1258 22.79 -76.37 -53.64
CA GLY A 1258 23.42 -77.31 -54.59
C GLY A 1258 24.31 -76.68 -55.67
N ASP A 1259 25.23 -77.50 -56.19
CA ASP A 1259 26.43 -77.23 -57.03
C ASP A 1259 26.11 -76.80 -58.49
N ARG A 1260 25.41 -75.68 -58.70
CA ARG A 1260 25.35 -75.00 -60.01
C ARG A 1260 25.95 -73.60 -59.97
#